data_AF-A0A934C6C8-F1
#
_entry.id   AF-A0A934C6C8-F1
#
_cell.length_a   1.000
_cell.length_b   1.000
_cell.length_c   1.000
_cell.angle_alpha   90.00
_cell.angle_beta   90.00
_cell.angle_gamma   90.00
#
_symmetry.space_group_name_H-M   'P 1'
#
loop_
_entity.id
_entity.type
_entity.pdbx_description
1 polymer ?
#
loop_
_entity_poly.entity_id
_entity_poly.type
_entity_poly.pdbx_seq_one_letter_code
_entity_poly.pdbx_strand_id
1 'polypeptide(L)'
;MNAALFRTWLAWLFLAASLGAAETALQRFYAWPPPPDHPQTNGADFWDWRPELPVEGAPAPLVDLRSLNEAVAGQHGWVTRRGDKLVLGDGRPVRFWAVNTTGNAPLPELERLCRDLAQRGVNLVRIHGGARKSLLDFRSDRLDAVNPAVIDQMHRAVVAARAAGIYTFVSNSFFIIEMKVKASYGLEGYTQSWLDAHPGQQVPFGLVFLNDRFRAAFKGWLREFVTAPNPYHPQRTPLGRDRSVAVIEILNEDNLFFYTFKPETWPEEQRTLAGRKFFAWLAARHRAREDADATATVRRVTATWEPPLPGDDLSSGVLQLLNAGAMGTAGPRQARRLAEQIAFLGDVQRGFHAEMTALFRECGFGGLVSPSNWHTATPTILLDLEHDTYRQGDIIDRHAYFSPVIAQEKVKHRIGVGDVFLGLSTLVGPASSPTNVRQTFDYPSAMSEFQWVNYNAAGVEGPLLAAAYFSLTDFDLPVWFALGTRLWNDSLAKWAVGRPSVLGQFPGAALLFRRGDVAEAPVVVREGRTLEAIYRREPARIMPPRGFDSTRDDASTRDAPGSPGSERIDPLAMMVGKVEHTLDRDTDEVSPRLAELIDRRNGRVTSFTGELVTDWHRGLFTVNSPRAQGATGFLRAAGRIELRDVTWESDNRFGALLAIALDDRPLAASGRILLQVGAMDRPTGFVTEPVKLGWQGADYTGHRIKATGGLPWQVERSLGSVVLKGATARFTSATVLDENLRPRAPLVGRVEGSDLRLKLPAESLYVVVELRPAKEQ
;
A
#
# COMPACT_ATOMS: atom_id res chain seq x y z
N MET A 1 -37.77 19.50 41.02
CA MET A 1 -36.63 19.87 40.15
C MET A 1 -35.62 18.74 40.22
N ASN A 2 -35.43 17.99 39.13
CA ASN A 2 -34.93 16.62 39.18
C ASN A 2 -33.39 16.56 39.22
N ALA A 3 -32.82 15.91 40.24
CA ALA A 3 -31.37 15.74 40.42
C ALA A 3 -30.67 14.99 39.26
N ALA A 4 -31.43 14.27 38.44
CA ALA A 4 -30.96 13.63 37.22
C ALA A 4 -30.56 14.64 36.12
N LEU A 5 -31.29 15.74 35.98
CA LEU A 5 -31.00 16.81 35.01
C LEU A 5 -29.76 17.62 35.43
N PHE A 6 -29.53 17.79 36.73
CA PHE A 6 -28.33 18.48 37.24
C PHE A 6 -27.06 17.65 37.06
N ARG A 7 -27.15 16.30 37.14
CA ARG A 7 -26.03 15.38 36.87
C ARG A 7 -25.70 15.28 35.37
N THR A 8 -26.68 15.30 34.47
CA THR A 8 -26.41 15.39 33.02
C THR A 8 -25.86 16.75 32.63
N TRP A 9 -26.29 17.85 33.25
CA TRP A 9 -25.74 19.18 32.99
C TRP A 9 -24.29 19.33 33.49
N LEU A 10 -23.96 18.78 34.66
CA LEU A 10 -22.57 18.69 35.16
C LEU A 10 -21.72 17.74 34.31
N ALA A 11 -22.25 16.63 33.80
CA ALA A 11 -21.53 15.75 32.87
C ALA A 11 -21.25 16.43 31.53
N TRP A 12 -22.18 17.25 31.01
CA TRP A 12 -21.96 18.08 29.83
C TRP A 12 -20.98 19.23 30.09
N LEU A 13 -20.96 19.82 31.29
CA LEU A 13 -19.95 20.79 31.68
C LEU A 13 -18.58 20.16 31.92
N PHE A 14 -18.48 18.90 32.38
CA PHE A 14 -17.22 18.16 32.44
C PHE A 14 -16.75 17.68 31.05
N LEU A 15 -17.67 17.34 30.13
CA LEU A 15 -17.34 17.05 28.74
C LEU A 15 -16.90 18.33 28.01
N ALA A 16 -17.60 19.44 28.20
CA ALA A 16 -17.28 20.75 27.65
C ALA A 16 -16.07 21.41 28.32
N ALA A 17 -15.80 21.15 29.60
CA ALA A 17 -14.57 21.56 30.29
C ALA A 17 -13.39 20.62 30.00
N SER A 18 -13.63 19.37 29.58
CA SER A 18 -12.58 18.53 28.95
C SER A 18 -12.32 18.88 27.49
N LEU A 19 -13.24 19.63 26.86
CA LEU A 19 -13.06 20.31 25.57
C LEU A 19 -12.47 21.73 25.73
N GLY A 20 -12.27 22.18 26.98
CA GLY A 20 -11.52 23.38 27.30
C GLY A 20 -10.02 23.10 27.33
N ALA A 21 -9.31 23.60 26.32
CA ALA A 21 -7.85 23.79 26.28
C ALA A 21 -6.94 22.54 26.17
N ALA A 22 -7.35 21.50 25.45
CA ALA A 22 -6.38 20.64 24.77
C ALA A 22 -6.35 21.04 23.29
N GLU A 23 -5.41 21.89 22.91
CA GLU A 23 -5.08 22.12 21.50
C GLU A 23 -4.77 20.77 20.87
N THR A 24 -5.61 20.34 19.92
CA THR A 24 -5.38 19.07 19.21
C THR A 24 -4.05 19.18 18.45
N ALA A 25 -3.32 18.07 18.24
CA ALA A 25 -2.11 18.10 17.41
C ALA A 25 -2.37 18.71 16.02
N LEU A 26 -3.57 18.49 15.50
CA LEU A 26 -4.06 19.09 14.26
C LEU A 26 -4.09 20.63 14.33
N GLN A 27 -4.63 21.21 15.41
CA GLN A 27 -4.61 22.66 15.64
C GLN A 27 -3.17 23.16 15.86
N ARG A 28 -2.37 22.48 16.69
CA ARG A 28 -1.01 22.90 17.01
C ARG A 28 -0.11 23.04 15.78
N PHE A 29 -0.21 22.08 14.85
CA PHE A 29 0.72 22.01 13.73
C PHE A 29 0.16 22.55 12.42
N TYR A 30 -1.16 22.69 12.29
CA TYR A 30 -1.81 23.09 11.04
C TYR A 30 -2.79 24.24 11.19
N ALA A 31 -2.84 24.95 12.33
CA ALA A 31 -3.73 26.10 12.52
C ALA A 31 -3.60 27.17 11.44
N TRP A 32 -4.69 27.90 11.22
CA TRP A 32 -4.72 29.16 10.49
C TRP A 32 -4.73 30.35 11.46
N PRO A 33 -3.92 31.41 11.27
CA PRO A 33 -2.90 31.60 10.22
C PRO A 33 -1.69 30.64 10.35
N PRO A 34 -0.90 30.41 9.28
CA PRO A 34 0.22 29.48 9.28
C PRO A 34 1.22 29.77 10.41
N PRO A 35 1.75 28.73 11.09
CA PRO A 35 2.91 28.87 11.96
C PRO A 35 4.09 29.55 11.22
N PRO A 36 4.87 30.42 11.88
CA PRO A 36 5.96 31.17 11.24
C PRO A 36 7.04 30.29 10.60
N ASP A 37 7.20 29.07 11.10
CA ASP A 37 8.18 28.09 10.65
C ASP A 37 7.65 27.15 9.56
N HIS A 38 6.52 27.49 8.92
CA HIS A 38 5.98 26.71 7.81
C HIS A 38 6.63 27.13 6.47
N PRO A 39 7.52 26.30 5.87
CA PRO A 39 8.24 26.66 4.65
C PRO A 39 7.32 26.76 3.43
N GLN A 40 7.35 27.91 2.75
CA GLN A 40 6.55 28.22 1.55
C GLN A 40 7.36 28.08 0.25
N THR A 41 8.65 28.40 0.32
CA THR A 41 9.60 28.31 -0.78
C THR A 41 10.83 27.58 -0.30
N ASN A 42 11.59 27.02 -1.25
CA ASN A 42 12.94 26.59 -0.93
C ASN A 42 13.79 27.86 -0.67
N GLY A 43 14.55 27.86 0.42
CA GLY A 43 15.36 28.99 0.86
C GLY A 43 16.78 28.55 1.28
N ALA A 44 17.47 29.36 2.07
CA ALA A 44 18.81 29.05 2.57
C ALA A 44 18.85 27.77 3.43
N ASP A 45 17.70 27.38 3.99
CA ASP A 45 17.52 26.17 4.80
C ASP A 45 17.47 24.87 3.99
N PHE A 46 17.67 24.92 2.67
CA PHE A 46 17.68 23.75 1.81
C PHE A 46 19.05 23.56 1.12
N TRP A 47 19.35 22.34 0.72
CA TRP A 47 20.55 21.97 -0.03
C TRP A 47 20.20 21.04 -1.21
N ASP A 48 21.04 21.07 -2.24
CA ASP A 48 20.81 20.32 -3.47
C ASP A 48 21.14 18.83 -3.32
N TRP A 49 20.17 17.96 -3.59
CA TRP A 49 20.36 16.51 -3.70
C TRP A 49 20.85 16.15 -5.10
N ARG A 50 22.12 15.74 -5.22
CA ARG A 50 22.79 15.50 -6.52
C ARG A 50 23.38 14.08 -6.63
N PRO A 51 22.54 13.05 -6.78
CA PRO A 51 22.98 11.66 -6.80
C PRO A 51 23.68 11.26 -8.10
N GLU A 52 23.54 12.04 -9.17
CA GLU A 52 24.03 11.64 -10.49
C GLU A 52 25.49 12.00 -10.77
N LEU A 53 26.22 12.65 -9.85
CA LEU A 53 27.62 13.03 -10.08
C LEU A 53 28.51 11.77 -10.15
N PRO A 54 28.95 11.32 -11.35
CA PRO A 54 29.81 10.17 -11.50
C PRO A 54 31.25 10.67 -11.37
N VAL A 55 31.97 10.22 -10.35
CA VAL A 55 33.41 10.47 -10.26
C VAL A 55 34.10 9.18 -10.66
N GLU A 56 34.90 9.23 -11.72
CA GLU A 56 35.82 8.15 -12.05
C GLU A 56 36.78 7.95 -10.86
N GLY A 57 36.92 6.71 -10.37
CA GLY A 57 37.66 6.44 -9.13
C GLY A 57 36.90 6.78 -7.85
N ALA A 58 35.57 6.98 -7.90
CA ALA A 58 34.76 7.15 -6.69
C ALA A 58 34.95 5.96 -5.71
N PRO A 59 35.04 6.21 -4.40
CA PRO A 59 35.17 5.16 -3.41
C PRO A 59 33.93 4.25 -3.40
N ALA A 60 34.11 3.01 -2.95
CA ALA A 60 33.00 2.07 -2.75
C ALA A 60 31.99 2.63 -1.73
N PRO A 61 30.70 2.34 -1.88
CA PRO A 61 29.71 2.71 -0.87
C PRO A 61 30.03 2.04 0.47
N LEU A 62 29.92 2.78 1.57
CA LEU A 62 30.08 2.23 2.92
C LEU A 62 28.84 1.43 3.35
N VAL A 63 27.68 1.69 2.75
CA VAL A 63 26.45 0.93 2.98
C VAL A 63 26.00 0.29 1.67
N ASP A 64 26.00 -1.05 1.66
CA ASP A 64 25.61 -1.85 0.52
C ASP A 64 24.83 -3.08 1.00
N LEU A 65 23.54 -3.12 0.71
CA LEU A 65 22.62 -4.15 1.19
C LEU A 65 22.43 -5.30 0.18
N ARG A 66 23.20 -5.34 -0.91
CA ARG A 66 23.07 -6.40 -1.93
C ARG A 66 23.27 -7.80 -1.38
N SER A 67 24.07 -7.96 -0.32
CA SER A 67 24.30 -9.24 0.36
C SER A 67 23.06 -9.81 1.05
N LEU A 68 22.01 -9.01 1.27
CA LEU A 68 20.72 -9.49 1.77
C LEU A 68 19.94 -10.25 0.69
N ASN A 69 20.25 -10.02 -0.59
CA ASN A 69 19.64 -10.72 -1.71
C ASN A 69 20.38 -12.03 -2.00
N GLU A 70 19.72 -12.94 -2.70
CA GLU A 70 20.43 -14.01 -3.38
C GLU A 70 21.38 -13.40 -4.43
N ALA A 71 22.47 -14.10 -4.78
CA ALA A 71 23.37 -13.60 -5.83
C ALA A 71 22.65 -13.49 -7.18
N VAL A 72 21.72 -14.43 -7.43
CA VAL A 72 20.78 -14.41 -8.55
C VAL A 72 19.41 -14.80 -8.02
N ALA A 73 18.38 -14.01 -8.33
CA ALA A 73 17.04 -14.31 -7.84
C ALA A 73 16.54 -15.67 -8.34
N GLY A 74 15.94 -16.46 -7.44
CA GLY A 74 15.41 -17.78 -7.73
C GLY A 74 16.48 -18.86 -7.89
N GLN A 75 17.73 -18.59 -7.45
CA GLN A 75 18.82 -19.57 -7.54
C GLN A 75 18.51 -20.85 -6.75
N HIS A 76 17.75 -20.76 -5.67
CA HIS A 76 17.37 -21.91 -4.85
C HIS A 76 16.01 -22.52 -5.21
N GLY A 77 15.24 -21.92 -6.11
CA GLY A 77 13.87 -22.38 -6.43
C GLY A 77 12.87 -21.23 -6.50
N TRP A 78 11.60 -21.58 -6.57
CA TRP A 78 10.50 -20.62 -6.54
C TRP A 78 10.29 -20.05 -5.14
N VAL A 79 9.81 -18.80 -5.09
CA VAL A 79 9.18 -18.27 -3.87
C VAL A 79 7.83 -18.95 -3.72
N THR A 80 7.53 -19.45 -2.53
CA THR A 80 6.26 -20.13 -2.21
C THR A 80 5.74 -19.67 -0.86
N ARG A 81 4.48 -20.00 -0.54
CA ARG A 81 3.91 -19.74 0.79
C ARG A 81 3.97 -20.96 1.69
N ARG A 82 4.09 -20.74 3.00
CA ARG A 82 3.87 -21.73 4.06
C ARG A 82 2.97 -21.11 5.12
N GLY A 83 1.68 -21.45 5.09
CA GLY A 83 0.67 -20.72 5.85
C GLY A 83 0.67 -19.24 5.47
N ASP A 84 0.74 -18.36 6.47
CA ASP A 84 0.79 -16.91 6.31
C ASP A 84 2.17 -16.35 5.91
N LYS A 85 3.22 -17.17 5.76
CA LYS A 85 4.59 -16.71 5.47
C LYS A 85 5.01 -16.96 4.02
N LEU A 86 5.83 -16.07 3.48
CA LEU A 86 6.59 -16.32 2.25
C LEU A 86 7.98 -16.93 2.53
N VAL A 87 8.38 -17.90 1.69
CA VAL A 87 9.70 -18.56 1.77
C VAL A 87 10.39 -18.63 0.41
N LEU A 88 11.72 -18.55 0.42
CA LEU A 88 12.58 -18.80 -0.75
C LEU A 88 12.60 -20.29 -1.11
N GLY A 89 13.21 -20.62 -2.25
CA GLY A 89 13.31 -22.01 -2.73
C GLY A 89 14.08 -22.97 -1.80
N ASP A 90 14.96 -22.44 -0.94
CA ASP A 90 15.65 -23.21 0.10
C ASP A 90 14.87 -23.31 1.43
N GLY A 91 13.67 -22.71 1.49
CA GLY A 91 12.79 -22.72 2.67
C GLY A 91 13.06 -21.62 3.69
N ARG A 92 14.05 -20.72 3.48
CA ARG A 92 14.24 -19.56 4.35
C ARG A 92 13.07 -18.57 4.21
N PRO A 93 12.54 -18.02 5.32
CA PRO A 93 11.56 -16.94 5.25
C PRO A 93 12.11 -15.73 4.49
N VAL A 94 11.23 -15.04 3.76
CA VAL A 94 11.58 -13.81 3.03
C VAL A 94 10.56 -12.72 3.29
N ARG A 95 11.05 -11.51 3.54
CA ARG A 95 10.27 -10.27 3.57
C ARG A 95 10.67 -9.42 2.36
N PHE A 96 9.69 -8.97 1.59
CA PHE A 96 9.97 -8.20 0.38
C PHE A 96 9.86 -6.69 0.63
N TRP A 97 10.98 -5.98 0.51
CA TRP A 97 10.97 -4.53 0.40
C TRP A 97 11.00 -4.17 -1.08
N ALA A 98 9.85 -3.75 -1.61
CA ALA A 98 9.63 -3.72 -3.05
C ALA A 98 9.31 -2.33 -3.60
N VAL A 99 9.60 -2.11 -4.88
CA VAL A 99 9.21 -0.89 -5.60
C VAL A 99 8.48 -1.22 -6.89
N ASN A 100 7.60 -0.31 -7.30
CA ASN A 100 6.97 -0.35 -8.60
C ASN A 100 7.87 0.27 -9.69
N THR A 101 8.10 -0.45 -10.77
CA THR A 101 8.80 0.01 -11.98
C THR A 101 7.95 -0.28 -13.21
N THR A 102 8.15 0.48 -14.30
CA THR A 102 7.49 0.18 -15.57
C THR A 102 8.26 -0.85 -16.40
N GLY A 103 9.56 -1.07 -16.13
CA GLY A 103 10.40 -1.93 -16.97
C GLY A 103 10.60 -1.44 -18.42
N ASN A 104 10.14 -0.23 -18.76
CA ASN A 104 10.19 0.31 -20.11
C ASN A 104 11.49 1.09 -20.38
N ALA A 105 12.63 0.40 -20.31
CA ALA A 105 13.95 0.93 -20.64
C ALA A 105 14.84 -0.15 -21.29
N PRO A 106 15.96 0.23 -21.95
CA PRO A 106 16.96 -0.72 -22.42
C PRO A 106 17.53 -1.58 -21.29
N LEU A 107 17.92 -2.82 -21.62
CA LEU A 107 18.41 -3.79 -20.63
C LEU A 107 19.57 -3.24 -19.76
N PRO A 108 20.61 -2.59 -20.30
CA PRO A 108 21.72 -2.07 -19.47
C PRO A 108 21.31 -0.99 -18.47
N GLU A 109 20.27 -0.20 -18.79
CA GLU A 109 19.72 0.80 -17.87
C GLU A 109 18.93 0.13 -16.74
N LEU A 110 18.13 -0.89 -17.07
CA LEU A 110 17.40 -1.69 -16.08
C LEU A 110 18.37 -2.45 -15.16
N GLU A 111 19.46 -3.00 -15.68
CA GLU A 111 20.49 -3.67 -14.88
C GLU A 111 21.17 -2.71 -13.89
N ARG A 112 21.43 -1.46 -14.32
CA ARG A 112 21.94 -0.40 -13.44
C ARG A 112 20.94 -0.05 -12.36
N LEU A 113 19.68 0.20 -12.74
CA LEU A 113 18.60 0.49 -11.81
C LEU A 113 18.45 -0.61 -10.76
N CYS A 114 18.41 -1.89 -11.18
CA CYS A 114 18.25 -3.01 -10.27
C CYS A 114 19.44 -3.15 -9.31
N ARG A 115 20.68 -2.91 -9.77
CA ARG A 115 21.86 -2.89 -8.91
C ARG A 115 21.78 -1.80 -7.85
N ASP A 116 21.39 -0.59 -8.23
CA ASP A 116 21.29 0.55 -7.32
C ASP A 116 20.14 0.36 -6.32
N LEU A 117 19.03 -0.23 -6.75
CA LEU A 117 17.92 -0.62 -5.87
C LEU A 117 18.35 -1.69 -4.86
N ALA A 118 19.08 -2.72 -5.30
CA ALA A 118 19.59 -3.77 -4.43
C ALA A 118 20.59 -3.21 -3.38
N GLN A 119 21.44 -2.26 -3.76
CA GLN A 119 22.34 -1.55 -2.82
C GLN A 119 21.55 -0.88 -1.68
N ARG A 120 20.32 -0.42 -1.96
CA ARG A 120 19.40 0.23 -1.02
C ARG A 120 18.43 -0.74 -0.32
N GLY A 121 18.62 -2.05 -0.50
CA GLY A 121 17.88 -3.08 0.22
C GLY A 121 16.62 -3.57 -0.48
N VAL A 122 16.33 -3.14 -1.71
CA VAL A 122 15.21 -3.68 -2.50
C VAL A 122 15.53 -5.10 -2.95
N ASN A 123 14.57 -6.02 -2.79
CA ASN A 123 14.67 -7.42 -3.21
C ASN A 123 13.52 -7.90 -4.09
N LEU A 124 12.56 -7.01 -4.41
CA LEU A 124 11.55 -7.28 -5.41
C LEU A 124 11.18 -6.01 -6.18
N VAL A 125 10.93 -6.14 -7.48
CA VAL A 125 10.32 -5.09 -8.30
C VAL A 125 8.99 -5.57 -8.85
N ARG A 126 7.94 -4.76 -8.71
CA ARG A 126 6.68 -4.97 -9.42
C ARG A 126 6.76 -4.27 -10.77
N ILE A 127 6.60 -5.02 -11.85
CA ILE A 127 6.63 -4.47 -13.21
C ILE A 127 5.20 -4.17 -13.65
N HIS A 128 4.81 -2.91 -13.58
CA HIS A 128 3.44 -2.44 -13.84
C HIS A 128 3.44 -1.06 -14.53
N GLY A 129 2.43 -0.79 -15.35
CA GLY A 129 2.28 0.46 -16.08
C GLY A 129 3.27 0.63 -17.25
N GLY A 130 3.58 1.89 -17.59
CA GLY A 130 4.45 2.26 -18.73
C GLY A 130 3.68 2.66 -19.99
N ALA A 131 4.36 2.77 -21.14
CA ALA A 131 3.72 3.10 -22.43
C ALA A 131 2.91 1.92 -23.03
N ARG A 132 3.07 0.71 -22.47
CA ARG A 132 2.48 -0.54 -22.96
C ARG A 132 1.84 -1.26 -21.77
N LYS A 133 0.55 -1.00 -21.51
CA LYS A 133 -0.10 -1.35 -20.23
C LYS A 133 -1.04 -2.56 -20.26
N SER A 134 -1.26 -3.19 -21.41
CA SER A 134 -2.18 -4.32 -21.54
C SER A 134 -1.64 -5.38 -22.49
N LEU A 135 -1.88 -6.65 -22.16
CA LEU A 135 -1.57 -7.78 -23.03
C LEU A 135 -2.39 -7.76 -24.32
N LEU A 136 -3.58 -7.17 -24.35
CA LEU A 136 -4.32 -6.99 -25.61
C LEU A 136 -3.66 -5.91 -26.47
N ASP A 137 -3.39 -6.20 -27.74
CA ASP A 137 -2.95 -5.19 -28.70
C ASP A 137 -4.14 -4.33 -29.16
N PHE A 138 -4.29 -3.16 -28.56
CA PHE A 138 -5.36 -2.22 -28.89
C PHE A 138 -5.31 -1.70 -30.34
N ARG A 139 -4.21 -1.90 -31.08
CA ARG A 139 -4.12 -1.55 -32.51
C ARG A 139 -4.79 -2.61 -33.39
N SER A 140 -5.00 -3.80 -32.86
CA SER A 140 -5.66 -4.91 -33.56
C SER A 140 -7.18 -4.84 -33.44
N ASP A 141 -7.87 -5.30 -34.47
CA ASP A 141 -9.33 -5.53 -34.46
C ASP A 141 -9.70 -6.94 -33.98
N ARG A 142 -8.70 -7.74 -33.59
CA ARG A 142 -8.90 -9.06 -33.03
C ARG A 142 -8.78 -9.04 -31.52
N LEU A 143 -9.77 -9.63 -30.84
CA LEU A 143 -9.75 -9.79 -29.39
C LEU A 143 -8.66 -10.77 -28.91
N ASP A 144 -8.15 -11.66 -29.76
CA ASP A 144 -7.10 -12.62 -29.40
C ASP A 144 -5.68 -12.13 -29.74
N ALA A 145 -5.52 -10.88 -30.18
CA ALA A 145 -4.20 -10.34 -30.54
C ALA A 145 -3.42 -9.89 -29.30
N VAL A 146 -2.37 -10.65 -28.96
CA VAL A 146 -1.47 -10.31 -27.87
C VAL A 146 -0.46 -9.25 -28.31
N ASN A 147 -0.14 -8.32 -27.42
CA ASN A 147 0.82 -7.25 -27.65
C ASN A 147 2.25 -7.76 -27.39
N PRO A 148 3.04 -8.09 -28.44
CA PRO A 148 4.39 -8.63 -28.25
C PRO A 148 5.32 -7.65 -27.54
N ALA A 149 4.98 -6.36 -27.62
CA ALA A 149 5.75 -5.27 -27.07
C ALA A 149 5.67 -5.24 -25.52
N VAL A 150 4.59 -5.75 -24.92
CA VAL A 150 4.46 -5.93 -23.46
C VAL A 150 5.25 -7.15 -22.99
N ILE A 151 5.16 -8.28 -23.70
CA ILE A 151 5.95 -9.49 -23.41
C ILE A 151 7.44 -9.16 -23.39
N ASP A 152 7.91 -8.49 -24.44
CA ASP A 152 9.30 -8.05 -24.60
C ASP A 152 9.78 -7.11 -23.47
N GLN A 153 8.92 -6.20 -23.01
CA GLN A 153 9.19 -5.33 -21.85
C GLN A 153 9.38 -6.16 -20.57
N MET A 154 8.50 -7.13 -20.31
CA MET A 154 8.59 -8.00 -19.14
C MET A 154 9.83 -8.88 -19.18
N HIS A 155 10.14 -9.46 -20.34
CA HIS A 155 11.34 -10.27 -20.55
C HIS A 155 12.64 -9.53 -20.20
N ARG A 156 12.80 -8.27 -20.64
CA ARG A 156 13.96 -7.45 -20.28
C ARG A 156 14.04 -7.17 -18.79
N ALA A 157 12.93 -6.73 -18.20
CA ALA A 157 12.89 -6.34 -16.80
C ALA A 157 13.17 -7.52 -15.85
N VAL A 158 12.65 -8.71 -16.16
CA VAL A 158 12.93 -9.94 -15.40
C VAL A 158 14.40 -10.32 -15.46
N VAL A 159 15.03 -10.27 -16.64
CA VAL A 159 16.46 -10.59 -16.79
C VAL A 159 17.34 -9.60 -16.05
N ALA A 160 17.02 -8.30 -16.10
CA ALA A 160 17.75 -7.27 -15.36
C ALA A 160 17.66 -7.45 -13.83
N ALA A 161 16.44 -7.68 -13.32
CA ALA A 161 16.20 -7.87 -11.88
C ALA A 161 16.89 -9.14 -11.36
N ARG A 162 16.79 -10.24 -12.11
CA ARG A 162 17.41 -11.53 -11.81
C ARG A 162 18.91 -11.40 -11.50
N ALA A 163 19.64 -10.65 -12.32
CA ALA A 163 21.09 -10.44 -12.18
C ALA A 163 21.49 -9.65 -10.92
N ALA A 164 20.57 -8.90 -10.32
CA ALA A 164 20.79 -8.13 -9.09
C ALA A 164 20.26 -8.84 -7.82
N GLY A 165 19.83 -10.11 -7.94
CA GLY A 165 19.20 -10.81 -6.82
C GLY A 165 17.80 -10.31 -6.48
N ILE A 166 17.19 -9.52 -7.37
CA ILE A 166 15.86 -8.95 -7.19
C ILE A 166 14.83 -9.86 -7.85
N TYR A 167 13.84 -10.29 -7.08
CA TYR A 167 12.67 -11.02 -7.57
C TYR A 167 11.71 -10.11 -8.33
N THR A 168 10.83 -10.68 -9.15
CA THR A 168 9.83 -9.90 -9.88
C THR A 168 8.40 -10.27 -9.51
N PHE A 169 7.58 -9.24 -9.33
CA PHE A 169 6.12 -9.34 -9.35
C PHE A 169 5.67 -8.83 -10.72
N VAL A 170 5.32 -9.75 -11.60
CA VAL A 170 4.89 -9.45 -12.96
C VAL A 170 3.40 -9.10 -12.96
N SER A 171 3.10 -7.89 -13.44
CA SER A 171 1.75 -7.34 -13.61
C SER A 171 1.54 -6.90 -15.08
N ASN A 172 0.52 -6.10 -15.38
CA ASN A 172 0.03 -5.72 -16.73
C ASN A 172 -0.58 -6.86 -17.55
N SER A 173 -0.86 -8.00 -16.93
CA SER A 173 -1.67 -9.08 -17.50
C SER A 173 -3.05 -8.56 -17.95
N PHE A 174 -3.64 -7.67 -17.16
CA PHE A 174 -4.91 -7.02 -17.47
C PHE A 174 -5.01 -5.64 -16.82
N PHE A 175 -4.99 -4.56 -17.61
CA PHE A 175 -5.25 -3.20 -17.15
C PHE A 175 -6.50 -2.65 -17.84
N ILE A 176 -7.64 -2.80 -17.16
CA ILE A 176 -8.97 -2.58 -17.73
C ILE A 176 -9.23 -1.12 -18.13
N ILE A 177 -8.66 -0.14 -17.41
CA ILE A 177 -8.95 1.29 -17.55
C ILE A 177 -8.73 1.80 -18.97
N GLU A 178 -7.70 1.28 -19.66
CA GLU A 178 -7.34 1.72 -21.02
C GLU A 178 -7.97 0.86 -22.11
N MET A 179 -8.64 -0.25 -21.74
CA MET A 179 -9.26 -1.14 -22.70
C MET A 179 -10.64 -0.63 -23.12
N LYS A 180 -10.74 -0.17 -24.37
CA LYS A 180 -12.02 0.15 -25.02
C LYS A 180 -12.47 -1.01 -25.90
N VAL A 181 -13.70 -1.46 -25.71
CA VAL A 181 -14.32 -2.47 -26.57
C VAL A 181 -14.49 -1.93 -27.98
N LYS A 182 -14.20 -2.77 -28.97
CA LYS A 182 -14.49 -2.53 -30.40
C LYS A 182 -15.57 -3.48 -30.87
N ALA A 183 -16.37 -3.05 -31.86
CA ALA A 183 -17.37 -3.91 -32.48
C ALA A 183 -16.75 -5.17 -33.12
N SER A 184 -15.53 -5.04 -33.65
CA SER A 184 -14.75 -6.14 -34.23
C SER A 184 -14.38 -7.26 -33.25
N TYR A 185 -14.44 -7.01 -31.94
CA TYR A 185 -14.20 -8.04 -30.93
C TYR A 185 -15.33 -9.07 -30.85
N GLY A 186 -16.53 -8.73 -31.35
CA GLY A 186 -17.68 -9.63 -31.40
C GLY A 186 -18.20 -10.00 -30.02
N LEU A 187 -18.11 -9.09 -29.05
CA LEU A 187 -18.79 -9.22 -27.77
C LEU A 187 -20.27 -8.85 -27.95
N GLU A 188 -21.17 -9.66 -27.41
CA GLU A 188 -22.62 -9.53 -27.57
C GLU A 188 -23.11 -8.11 -27.25
N GLY A 189 -23.95 -7.53 -28.10
CA GLY A 189 -24.51 -6.19 -27.91
C GLY A 189 -23.56 -5.01 -28.11
N TYR A 190 -22.24 -5.21 -28.16
CA TYR A 190 -21.27 -4.15 -28.46
C TYR A 190 -21.13 -3.91 -29.97
N THR A 191 -22.23 -3.57 -30.64
CA THR A 191 -22.22 -3.18 -32.06
C THR A 191 -21.62 -1.80 -32.25
N GLN A 192 -21.23 -1.45 -33.48
CA GLN A 192 -20.76 -0.09 -33.78
C GLN A 192 -21.83 0.96 -33.44
N SER A 193 -23.09 0.68 -33.78
CA SER A 193 -24.22 1.57 -33.46
C SER A 193 -24.39 1.77 -31.95
N TRP A 194 -24.20 0.72 -31.14
CA TRP A 194 -24.27 0.86 -29.69
C TRP A 194 -23.12 1.71 -29.15
N LEU A 195 -21.89 1.46 -29.61
CA LEU A 195 -20.68 2.19 -29.20
C LEU A 195 -20.76 3.68 -29.55
N ASP A 196 -21.31 4.01 -30.72
CA ASP A 196 -21.50 5.40 -31.16
C ASP A 196 -22.57 6.11 -30.31
N ALA A 197 -23.63 5.39 -29.90
CA ALA A 197 -24.70 5.92 -29.06
C ALA A 197 -24.31 6.08 -27.59
N HIS A 198 -23.27 5.38 -27.11
CA HIS A 198 -22.84 5.37 -25.70
C HIS A 198 -21.37 5.77 -25.53
N PRO A 199 -20.97 6.99 -25.96
CA PRO A 199 -19.60 7.46 -25.78
C PRO A 199 -19.25 7.48 -24.28
N GLY A 200 -18.16 6.80 -23.91
CA GLY A 200 -17.70 6.68 -22.52
C GLY A 200 -18.11 5.39 -21.79
N GLN A 201 -18.99 4.55 -22.36
CA GLN A 201 -19.35 3.22 -21.81
C GLN A 201 -18.56 2.07 -22.48
N GLN A 202 -17.39 2.39 -23.00
CA GLN A 202 -16.58 1.48 -23.81
C GLN A 202 -15.63 0.63 -22.97
N VAL A 203 -15.46 0.95 -21.68
CA VAL A 203 -14.58 0.21 -20.76
C VAL A 203 -15.39 -0.91 -20.09
N PRO A 204 -15.08 -2.19 -20.30
CA PRO A 204 -15.95 -3.30 -19.92
C PRO A 204 -15.58 -3.87 -18.54
N PHE A 205 -15.60 -3.02 -17.51
CA PHE A 205 -15.38 -3.44 -16.11
C PHE A 205 -16.29 -4.61 -15.73
N GLY A 206 -15.75 -5.63 -15.07
CA GLY A 206 -16.48 -6.82 -14.63
C GLY A 206 -16.88 -7.80 -15.75
N LEU A 207 -16.72 -7.43 -17.03
CA LEU A 207 -17.22 -8.25 -18.14
C LEU A 207 -16.42 -9.54 -18.34
N VAL A 208 -15.11 -9.52 -18.06
CA VAL A 208 -14.22 -10.68 -18.22
C VAL A 208 -14.62 -11.87 -17.35
N PHE A 209 -15.28 -11.62 -16.21
CA PHE A 209 -15.78 -12.65 -15.29
C PHE A 209 -17.05 -13.34 -15.80
N LEU A 210 -17.87 -12.63 -16.58
CA LEU A 210 -19.22 -13.08 -16.96
C LEU A 210 -19.31 -13.49 -18.44
N ASN A 211 -18.59 -12.83 -19.34
CA ASN A 211 -18.60 -13.10 -20.77
C ASN A 211 -17.61 -14.21 -21.15
N ASP A 212 -18.09 -15.31 -21.72
CA ASP A 212 -17.26 -16.51 -21.97
C ASP A 212 -16.28 -16.33 -23.12
N ARG A 213 -16.67 -15.58 -24.17
CA ARG A 213 -15.76 -15.24 -25.27
C ARG A 213 -14.61 -14.38 -24.79
N PHE A 214 -14.91 -13.37 -23.97
CA PHE A 214 -13.88 -12.50 -23.41
C PHE A 214 -12.95 -13.27 -22.46
N ARG A 215 -13.51 -14.07 -21.55
CA ARG A 215 -12.73 -14.95 -20.66
C ARG A 215 -11.81 -15.90 -21.44
N ALA A 216 -12.30 -16.52 -22.51
CA ALA A 216 -11.51 -17.41 -23.35
C ALA A 216 -10.36 -16.69 -24.06
N ALA A 217 -10.61 -15.49 -24.59
CA ALA A 217 -9.55 -14.67 -25.18
C ALA A 217 -8.49 -14.28 -24.14
N PHE A 218 -8.93 -13.87 -22.94
CA PHE A 218 -8.04 -13.52 -21.84
C PHE A 218 -7.13 -14.68 -21.43
N LYS A 219 -7.66 -15.91 -21.33
CA LYS A 219 -6.85 -17.12 -21.12
C LYS A 219 -5.79 -17.32 -22.22
N GLY A 220 -6.14 -17.00 -23.47
CA GLY A 220 -5.20 -17.01 -24.60
C GLY A 220 -4.04 -16.04 -24.35
N TRP A 221 -4.34 -14.81 -23.95
CA TRP A 221 -3.33 -13.79 -23.66
C TRP A 221 -2.39 -14.21 -22.53
N LEU A 222 -2.95 -14.70 -21.42
CA LEU A 222 -2.18 -15.17 -20.27
C LEU A 222 -1.27 -16.34 -20.64
N ARG A 223 -1.76 -17.30 -21.45
CA ARG A 223 -0.95 -18.44 -21.90
C ARG A 223 0.24 -17.97 -22.74
N GLU A 224 0.01 -17.12 -23.73
CA GLU A 224 1.10 -16.58 -24.56
C GLU A 224 2.10 -15.81 -23.70
N PHE A 225 1.61 -14.97 -22.79
CA PHE A 225 2.43 -14.19 -21.87
C PHE A 225 3.42 -15.02 -21.05
N VAL A 226 2.97 -16.14 -20.48
CA VAL A 226 3.82 -16.95 -19.60
C VAL A 226 4.64 -18.03 -20.33
N THR A 227 4.33 -18.31 -21.60
CA THR A 227 5.00 -19.36 -22.39
C THR A 227 5.89 -18.83 -23.52
N ALA A 228 5.78 -17.56 -23.88
CA ALA A 228 6.61 -16.93 -24.90
C ALA A 228 8.11 -17.08 -24.54
N PRO A 229 8.96 -17.60 -25.44
CA PRO A 229 10.39 -17.73 -25.17
C PRO A 229 11.04 -16.37 -24.90
N ASN A 230 11.83 -16.27 -23.82
CA ASN A 230 12.52 -15.03 -23.48
C ASN A 230 13.84 -14.89 -24.27
N PRO A 231 13.97 -13.95 -25.22
CA PRO A 231 15.18 -13.84 -26.03
C PRO A 231 16.39 -13.29 -25.25
N TYR A 232 16.18 -12.69 -24.08
CA TYR A 232 17.22 -12.12 -23.22
C TYR A 232 17.75 -13.13 -22.19
N HIS A 233 17.00 -14.21 -21.93
CA HIS A 233 17.45 -15.28 -21.04
C HIS A 233 18.32 -16.28 -21.83
N PRO A 234 19.52 -16.68 -21.36
CA PRO A 234 20.43 -17.53 -22.14
C PRO A 234 19.80 -18.87 -22.59
N GLN A 235 18.97 -19.49 -21.74
CA GLN A 235 18.25 -20.73 -22.05
C GLN A 235 16.89 -20.51 -22.72
N ARG A 236 16.54 -19.27 -23.10
CA ARG A 236 15.22 -18.87 -23.59
C ARG A 236 14.05 -19.24 -22.66
N THR A 237 14.32 -19.30 -21.36
CA THR A 237 13.32 -19.66 -20.34
C THR A 237 12.18 -18.64 -20.34
N PRO A 238 10.92 -19.07 -20.57
CA PRO A 238 9.78 -18.18 -20.55
C PRO A 238 9.44 -17.74 -19.11
N LEU A 239 8.65 -16.67 -18.96
CA LEU A 239 8.28 -16.12 -17.64
C LEU A 239 7.69 -17.18 -16.70
N GLY A 240 6.81 -18.04 -17.21
CA GLY A 240 6.17 -19.11 -16.45
C GLY A 240 7.14 -20.20 -15.96
N ARG A 241 8.42 -20.18 -16.35
CA ARG A 241 9.43 -21.14 -15.90
C ARG A 241 10.68 -20.48 -15.29
N ASP A 242 10.74 -19.15 -15.24
CA ASP A 242 11.85 -18.41 -14.62
C ASP A 242 11.60 -18.23 -13.13
N ARG A 243 12.41 -18.90 -12.31
CA ARG A 243 12.30 -18.91 -10.84
C ARG A 243 12.51 -17.54 -10.18
N SER A 244 13.04 -16.55 -10.92
CA SER A 244 13.13 -15.16 -10.45
C SER A 244 11.79 -14.41 -10.50
N VAL A 245 10.78 -14.96 -11.18
CA VAL A 245 9.40 -14.47 -11.12
C VAL A 245 8.75 -15.00 -9.84
N ALA A 246 8.69 -14.15 -8.82
CA ALA A 246 8.09 -14.51 -7.53
C ALA A 246 6.56 -14.51 -7.60
N VAL A 247 5.98 -13.50 -8.27
CA VAL A 247 4.52 -13.31 -8.33
C VAL A 247 4.06 -13.03 -9.75
N ILE A 248 2.95 -13.63 -10.18
CA ILE A 248 2.19 -13.22 -11.38
C ILE A 248 0.80 -12.73 -10.95
N GLU A 249 0.45 -11.51 -11.35
CA GLU A 249 -0.90 -10.95 -11.18
C GLU A 249 -1.85 -11.50 -12.25
N ILE A 250 -3.06 -11.93 -11.88
CA ILE A 250 -4.11 -12.23 -12.87
C ILE A 250 -4.68 -10.93 -13.42
N LEU A 251 -5.11 -9.99 -12.55
CA LEU A 251 -5.64 -8.71 -13.01
C LEU A 251 -5.41 -7.54 -12.04
N ASN A 252 -5.34 -6.33 -12.58
CA ASN A 252 -5.18 -5.10 -11.83
C ASN A 252 -6.48 -4.29 -11.80
N GLU A 253 -6.93 -3.90 -10.60
CA GLU A 253 -8.02 -2.92 -10.40
C GLU A 253 -9.37 -3.20 -11.10
N ASP A 254 -9.80 -4.46 -11.15
CA ASP A 254 -11.15 -4.82 -11.56
C ASP A 254 -11.69 -5.92 -10.64
N ASN A 255 -12.98 -5.91 -10.36
CA ASN A 255 -13.70 -6.95 -9.63
C ASN A 255 -15.21 -6.73 -9.73
N LEU A 256 -15.98 -7.68 -9.21
CA LEU A 256 -17.44 -7.62 -9.23
C LEU A 256 -18.06 -6.85 -8.05
N PHE A 257 -17.23 -6.31 -7.15
CA PHE A 257 -17.67 -5.67 -5.89
C PHE A 257 -17.26 -4.20 -5.76
N PHE A 258 -16.62 -3.61 -6.76
CA PHE A 258 -16.19 -2.22 -6.82
C PHE A 258 -17.18 -1.35 -7.60
N TYR A 259 -17.20 -0.03 -7.38
CA TYR A 259 -18.21 0.86 -7.98
C TYR A 259 -18.15 0.94 -9.50
N THR A 260 -17.11 0.42 -10.15
CA THR A 260 -17.03 0.28 -11.61
C THR A 260 -17.87 -0.88 -12.14
N PHE A 261 -18.26 -1.85 -11.30
CA PHE A 261 -19.24 -2.87 -11.63
C PHE A 261 -20.64 -2.25 -11.71
N LYS A 262 -21.03 -1.90 -12.93
CA LYS A 262 -22.31 -1.24 -13.27
C LYS A 262 -23.00 -1.95 -14.43
N PRO A 263 -23.61 -3.12 -14.21
CA PRO A 263 -24.25 -3.89 -15.28
C PRO A 263 -25.34 -3.10 -16.02
N GLU A 264 -25.96 -2.10 -15.39
CA GLU A 264 -26.93 -1.21 -16.04
C GLU A 264 -26.35 -0.40 -17.22
N THR A 265 -25.03 -0.18 -17.27
CA THR A 265 -24.36 0.53 -18.38
C THR A 265 -23.90 -0.39 -19.50
N TRP A 266 -24.18 -1.70 -19.43
CA TRP A 266 -23.84 -2.63 -20.50
C TRP A 266 -24.94 -2.70 -21.57
N PRO A 267 -24.61 -3.17 -22.79
CA PRO A 267 -25.63 -3.56 -23.77
C PRO A 267 -26.65 -4.55 -23.20
N GLU A 268 -27.86 -4.55 -23.74
CA GLU A 268 -28.96 -5.40 -23.26
C GLU A 268 -28.63 -6.89 -23.33
N GLU A 269 -27.92 -7.31 -24.37
CA GLU A 269 -27.48 -8.68 -24.57
C GLU A 269 -26.50 -9.12 -23.47
N GLN A 270 -25.61 -8.24 -23.02
CA GLN A 270 -24.70 -8.54 -21.91
C GLN A 270 -25.44 -8.61 -20.58
N ARG A 271 -26.41 -7.71 -20.34
CA ARG A 271 -27.28 -7.77 -19.15
C ARG A 271 -28.08 -9.07 -19.11
N THR A 272 -28.62 -9.48 -20.25
CA THR A 272 -29.37 -10.73 -20.43
C THR A 272 -28.48 -11.94 -20.18
N LEU A 273 -27.26 -11.96 -20.74
CA LEU A 273 -26.29 -13.03 -20.53
C LEU A 273 -25.94 -13.17 -19.04
N ALA A 274 -25.61 -12.06 -18.37
CA ALA A 274 -25.30 -12.08 -16.94
C ALA A 274 -26.50 -12.50 -16.08
N GLY A 275 -27.70 -12.03 -16.43
CA GLY A 275 -28.92 -12.39 -15.71
C GLY A 275 -29.34 -13.85 -15.89
N ARG A 276 -29.06 -14.47 -17.04
CA ARG A 276 -29.23 -15.92 -17.26
C ARG A 276 -28.29 -16.74 -16.39
N LYS A 277 -27.04 -16.28 -16.22
CA LYS A 277 -26.08 -16.93 -15.31
C LYS A 277 -26.55 -16.86 -13.86
N PHE A 278 -27.08 -15.72 -13.42
CA PHE A 278 -27.62 -15.59 -12.07
C PHE A 278 -28.86 -16.49 -11.87
N PHE A 279 -29.78 -16.52 -12.83
CA PHE A 279 -30.94 -17.42 -12.80
C PHE A 279 -30.51 -18.90 -12.67
N ALA A 280 -29.59 -19.34 -13.53
CA ALA A 280 -29.12 -20.72 -13.54
C ALA A 280 -28.40 -21.10 -12.24
N TRP A 281 -27.57 -20.20 -11.70
CA TRP A 281 -26.91 -20.41 -10.40
C TRP A 281 -27.93 -20.52 -9.27
N LEU A 282 -28.95 -19.65 -9.24
CA LEU A 282 -30.00 -19.67 -8.21
C LEU A 282 -30.81 -20.97 -8.28
N ALA A 283 -31.15 -21.41 -9.49
CA ALA A 283 -31.84 -22.67 -9.73
C ALA A 283 -31.04 -23.89 -9.23
N ALA A 284 -29.72 -23.88 -9.43
CA ALA A 284 -28.84 -24.96 -8.99
C ALA A 284 -28.65 -24.96 -7.46
N ARG A 285 -28.41 -23.78 -6.86
CA ARG A 285 -28.15 -23.62 -5.43
C ARG A 285 -29.33 -24.03 -4.55
N HIS A 286 -30.55 -23.70 -4.98
CA HIS A 286 -31.77 -23.87 -4.19
C HIS A 286 -32.65 -25.02 -4.65
N ARG A 287 -32.14 -25.94 -5.46
CA ARG A 287 -32.91 -27.05 -6.01
C ARG A 287 -33.53 -27.89 -4.88
N ALA A 288 -34.87 -27.95 -4.85
CA ALA A 288 -35.60 -28.85 -3.96
C ALA A 288 -36.22 -30.01 -4.73
N ARG A 289 -36.58 -31.08 -4.01
CA ARG A 289 -37.10 -32.32 -4.62
C ARG A 289 -38.47 -32.11 -5.29
N GLU A 290 -39.26 -31.19 -4.74
CA GLU A 290 -40.59 -30.82 -5.17
C GLU A 290 -40.62 -29.86 -6.38
N ASP A 291 -39.48 -29.30 -6.78
CA ASP A 291 -39.41 -28.43 -7.95
C ASP A 291 -39.48 -29.26 -9.24
N ALA A 292 -40.43 -28.96 -10.11
CA ALA A 292 -40.54 -29.63 -11.41
C ALA A 292 -39.30 -29.36 -12.31
N ASP A 293 -38.79 -28.13 -12.29
CA ASP A 293 -37.68 -27.67 -13.14
C ASP A 293 -36.94 -26.48 -12.49
N ALA A 294 -35.95 -25.93 -13.19
CA ALA A 294 -35.18 -24.77 -12.73
C ALA A 294 -36.06 -23.52 -12.52
N THR A 295 -37.07 -23.32 -13.37
CA THR A 295 -37.99 -22.18 -13.29
C THR A 295 -38.89 -22.25 -12.06
N ALA A 296 -39.36 -23.45 -11.69
CA ALA A 296 -40.08 -23.69 -10.45
C ALA A 296 -39.21 -23.35 -9.23
N THR A 297 -37.94 -23.80 -9.22
CA THR A 297 -36.97 -23.46 -8.17
C THR A 297 -36.83 -21.95 -8.03
N VAL A 298 -36.51 -21.25 -9.12
CA VAL A 298 -36.28 -19.80 -9.09
C VAL A 298 -37.54 -19.07 -8.66
N ARG A 299 -38.71 -19.42 -9.20
CA ARG A 299 -39.99 -18.80 -8.83
C ARG A 299 -40.25 -18.89 -7.32
N ARG A 300 -39.98 -20.05 -6.69
CA ARG A 300 -40.13 -20.20 -5.23
C ARG A 300 -39.19 -19.25 -4.49
N VAL A 301 -37.91 -19.20 -4.88
CA VAL A 301 -36.92 -18.37 -4.20
C VAL A 301 -37.26 -16.88 -4.37
N THR A 302 -37.55 -16.44 -5.60
CA THR A 302 -37.82 -15.03 -5.91
C THR A 302 -39.14 -14.54 -5.35
N ALA A 303 -40.11 -15.42 -5.09
CA ALA A 303 -41.35 -15.06 -4.40
C ALA A 303 -41.12 -14.48 -2.99
N THR A 304 -39.93 -14.69 -2.43
CA THR A 304 -39.54 -14.14 -1.12
C THR A 304 -38.85 -12.78 -1.20
N TRP A 305 -38.65 -12.23 -2.42
CA TRP A 305 -37.97 -10.96 -2.67
C TRP A 305 -38.99 -9.84 -2.93
N GLU A 306 -38.80 -8.67 -2.32
CA GLU A 306 -39.72 -7.53 -2.49
C GLU A 306 -38.99 -6.20 -2.76
N PRO A 307 -39.45 -5.40 -3.73
CA PRO A 307 -40.16 -5.80 -4.95
C PRO A 307 -39.25 -6.55 -5.94
N PRO A 308 -39.80 -7.29 -6.92
CA PRO A 308 -39.04 -7.73 -8.09
C PRO A 308 -38.43 -6.54 -8.84
N LEU A 309 -37.34 -6.76 -9.56
CA LEU A 309 -36.75 -5.71 -10.39
C LEU A 309 -37.39 -5.66 -11.78
N PRO A 310 -37.47 -4.49 -12.43
CA PRO A 310 -38.10 -4.37 -13.76
C PRO A 310 -37.47 -5.25 -14.84
N GLY A 311 -36.18 -5.57 -14.73
CA GLY A 311 -35.46 -6.44 -15.66
C GLY A 311 -35.48 -7.93 -15.29
N ASP A 312 -36.24 -8.34 -14.28
CA ASP A 312 -36.46 -9.77 -14.01
C ASP A 312 -37.49 -10.34 -15.00
N ASP A 313 -37.11 -11.39 -15.74
CA ASP A 313 -37.98 -12.13 -16.64
C ASP A 313 -37.81 -13.63 -16.41
N LEU A 314 -38.68 -14.18 -15.56
CA LEU A 314 -38.67 -15.61 -15.23
C LEU A 314 -39.02 -16.50 -16.43
N SER A 315 -39.73 -15.99 -17.44
CA SER A 315 -40.11 -16.76 -18.62
C SER A 315 -38.92 -16.99 -19.56
N SER A 316 -38.05 -15.98 -19.66
CA SER A 316 -36.79 -16.05 -20.43
C SER A 316 -35.59 -16.49 -19.59
N GLY A 317 -35.81 -16.80 -18.30
CA GLY A 317 -34.76 -17.24 -17.37
C GLY A 317 -33.73 -16.16 -17.05
N VAL A 318 -34.15 -14.91 -16.85
CA VAL A 318 -33.28 -13.74 -16.62
C VAL A 318 -33.59 -13.10 -15.27
N LEU A 319 -32.56 -12.85 -14.47
CA LEU A 319 -32.66 -12.02 -13.25
C LEU A 319 -31.71 -10.82 -13.35
N GLN A 320 -32.22 -9.61 -13.15
CA GLN A 320 -31.44 -8.38 -13.28
C GLN A 320 -30.35 -8.26 -12.21
N LEU A 321 -29.11 -7.96 -12.59
CA LEU A 321 -28.06 -7.64 -11.61
C LEU A 321 -28.12 -6.17 -11.19
N LEU A 322 -27.92 -5.92 -9.90
CA LEU A 322 -27.70 -4.59 -9.33
C LEU A 322 -26.20 -4.27 -9.25
N ASN A 323 -25.84 -2.99 -9.37
CA ASN A 323 -24.45 -2.53 -9.24
C ASN A 323 -23.88 -2.71 -7.83
N ALA A 324 -22.56 -2.56 -7.71
CA ALA A 324 -21.87 -2.73 -6.43
C ALA A 324 -22.27 -1.73 -5.34
N GLY A 325 -22.65 -0.49 -5.71
CA GLY A 325 -23.13 0.50 -4.75
C GLY A 325 -24.44 0.07 -4.08
N ALA A 326 -25.36 -0.54 -4.84
CA ALA A 326 -26.61 -1.06 -4.33
C ALA A 326 -26.40 -2.23 -3.36
N MET A 327 -25.35 -3.05 -3.58
CA MET A 327 -25.00 -4.15 -2.67
C MET A 327 -24.70 -3.64 -1.26
N GLY A 328 -24.10 -2.46 -1.10
CA GLY A 328 -23.82 -1.87 0.22
C GLY A 328 -24.97 -1.05 0.84
N THR A 329 -25.84 -0.45 0.02
CA THR A 329 -26.73 0.64 0.48
C THR A 329 -28.23 0.33 0.40
N ALA A 330 -28.63 -0.73 -0.30
CA ALA A 330 -30.06 -1.01 -0.49
C ALA A 330 -30.78 -1.36 0.83
N GLY A 331 -32.04 -0.91 0.93
CA GLY A 331 -32.87 -1.13 2.10
C GLY A 331 -33.24 -2.60 2.36
N PRO A 332 -33.89 -2.89 3.51
CA PRO A 332 -34.14 -4.24 3.99
C PRO A 332 -35.03 -5.08 3.06
N ARG A 333 -35.90 -4.44 2.27
CA ARG A 333 -36.79 -5.14 1.32
C ARG A 333 -36.01 -5.95 0.26
N GLN A 334 -34.85 -5.43 -0.18
CA GLN A 334 -33.97 -6.09 -1.15
C GLN A 334 -32.92 -7.02 -0.51
N ALA A 335 -32.92 -7.19 0.81
CA ALA A 335 -31.83 -7.87 1.52
C ALA A 335 -31.64 -9.34 1.07
N ARG A 336 -32.74 -10.09 0.91
CA ARG A 336 -32.69 -11.50 0.47
C ARG A 336 -32.14 -11.64 -0.94
N ARG A 337 -32.62 -10.81 -1.87
CA ARG A 337 -32.10 -10.76 -3.24
C ARG A 337 -30.61 -10.48 -3.26
N LEU A 338 -30.19 -9.46 -2.53
CA LEU A 338 -28.79 -9.04 -2.53
C LEU A 338 -27.88 -10.09 -1.89
N ALA A 339 -28.34 -10.81 -0.86
CA ALA A 339 -27.58 -11.93 -0.33
C ALA A 339 -27.30 -13.00 -1.39
N GLU A 340 -28.31 -13.36 -2.18
CA GLU A 340 -28.16 -14.30 -3.30
C GLU A 340 -27.27 -13.74 -4.41
N GLN A 341 -27.41 -12.46 -4.75
CA GLN A 341 -26.57 -11.82 -5.77
C GLN A 341 -25.11 -11.74 -5.34
N ILE A 342 -24.84 -11.34 -4.09
CA ILE A 342 -23.48 -11.25 -3.54
C ILE A 342 -22.83 -12.64 -3.54
N ALA A 343 -23.55 -13.67 -3.11
CA ALA A 343 -23.08 -15.05 -3.15
C ALA A 343 -22.80 -15.52 -4.58
N PHE A 344 -23.70 -15.25 -5.54
CA PHE A 344 -23.49 -15.55 -6.96
C PHE A 344 -22.23 -14.89 -7.52
N LEU A 345 -22.05 -13.58 -7.32
CA LEU A 345 -20.88 -12.87 -7.81
C LEU A 345 -19.59 -13.37 -7.14
N GLY A 346 -19.66 -13.75 -5.85
CA GLY A 346 -18.54 -14.36 -5.13
C GLY A 346 -18.12 -15.68 -5.76
N ASP A 347 -19.08 -16.55 -6.08
CA ASP A 347 -18.80 -17.83 -6.75
C ASP A 347 -18.25 -17.64 -8.18
N VAL A 348 -18.79 -16.68 -8.95
CA VAL A 348 -18.29 -16.35 -10.29
C VAL A 348 -16.83 -15.89 -10.24
N GLN A 349 -16.51 -14.95 -9.35
CA GLN A 349 -15.16 -14.41 -9.21
C GLN A 349 -14.18 -15.46 -8.68
N ARG A 350 -14.58 -16.25 -7.68
CA ARG A 350 -13.78 -17.38 -7.16
C ARG A 350 -13.50 -18.40 -8.27
N GLY A 351 -14.51 -18.79 -9.05
CA GLY A 351 -14.34 -19.71 -10.17
C GLY A 351 -13.39 -19.19 -11.26
N PHE A 352 -13.49 -17.90 -11.58
CA PHE A 352 -12.57 -17.23 -12.51
C PHE A 352 -11.12 -17.28 -12.01
N HIS A 353 -10.88 -16.93 -10.75
CA HIS A 353 -9.53 -16.94 -10.18
C HIS A 353 -8.93 -18.34 -10.11
N ALA A 354 -9.75 -19.35 -9.77
CA ALA A 354 -9.32 -20.75 -9.79
C ALA A 354 -8.90 -21.19 -11.20
N GLU A 355 -9.69 -20.82 -12.22
CA GLU A 355 -9.41 -21.14 -13.62
C GLU A 355 -8.09 -20.51 -14.12
N MET A 356 -7.85 -19.22 -13.83
CA MET A 356 -6.61 -18.55 -14.25
C MET A 356 -5.39 -19.05 -13.47
N THR A 357 -5.55 -19.36 -12.19
CA THR A 357 -4.48 -19.96 -11.38
C THR A 357 -4.09 -21.34 -11.92
N ALA A 358 -5.08 -22.19 -12.22
CA ALA A 358 -4.84 -23.50 -12.82
C ALA A 358 -4.12 -23.37 -14.18
N LEU A 359 -4.51 -22.41 -15.01
CA LEU A 359 -3.82 -22.13 -16.28
C LEU A 359 -2.33 -21.82 -16.07
N PHE A 360 -1.96 -20.99 -15.09
CA PHE A 360 -0.55 -20.72 -14.81
C PHE A 360 0.20 -21.98 -14.36
N ARG A 361 -0.43 -22.83 -13.53
CA ARG A 361 0.16 -24.12 -13.12
C ARG A 361 0.37 -25.06 -14.30
N GLU A 362 -0.61 -25.19 -15.19
CA GLU A 362 -0.52 -25.97 -16.44
C GLU A 362 0.63 -25.48 -17.34
N CYS A 363 0.90 -24.17 -17.34
CA CYS A 363 2.01 -23.59 -18.10
C CYS A 363 3.39 -23.80 -17.42
N GLY A 364 3.42 -24.33 -16.19
CA GLY A 364 4.63 -24.67 -15.43
C GLY A 364 5.05 -23.64 -14.37
N PHE A 365 4.21 -22.64 -14.08
CA PHE A 365 4.52 -21.61 -13.10
C PHE A 365 4.40 -22.14 -11.66
N GLY A 366 5.54 -22.16 -10.96
CA GLY A 366 5.65 -22.64 -9.59
C GLY A 366 5.71 -21.55 -8.51
N GLY A 367 5.67 -20.27 -8.90
CA GLY A 367 5.66 -19.13 -7.98
C GLY A 367 4.26 -18.79 -7.47
N LEU A 368 4.13 -17.61 -6.87
CA LEU A 368 2.89 -17.11 -6.26
C LEU A 368 1.96 -16.48 -7.31
N VAL A 369 0.66 -16.70 -7.20
CA VAL A 369 -0.37 -16.05 -8.02
C VAL A 369 -1.12 -15.03 -7.17
N SER A 370 -1.14 -13.78 -7.62
CA SER A 370 -1.98 -12.71 -7.06
C SER A 370 -3.24 -12.57 -7.91
N PRO A 371 -4.44 -12.91 -7.40
CA PRO A 371 -5.63 -12.88 -8.24
C PRO A 371 -6.10 -11.47 -8.62
N SER A 372 -6.15 -10.56 -7.66
CA SER A 372 -6.29 -9.12 -7.90
C SER A 372 -5.83 -8.36 -6.67
N ASN A 373 -5.92 -7.03 -6.69
CA ASN A 373 -5.24 -6.13 -5.77
C ASN A 373 -6.09 -4.94 -5.32
N TRP A 374 -7.41 -5.03 -5.48
CA TRP A 374 -8.26 -3.86 -5.40
C TRP A 374 -9.22 -3.83 -4.21
N HIS A 375 -10.02 -2.77 -4.13
CA HIS A 375 -10.97 -2.52 -3.06
C HIS A 375 -12.41 -2.76 -3.52
N THR A 376 -13.38 -2.63 -2.61
CA THR A 376 -14.81 -2.78 -2.91
C THR A 376 -15.57 -1.47 -2.69
N ALA A 377 -16.79 -1.38 -3.23
CA ALA A 377 -17.67 -0.21 -3.10
C ALA A 377 -18.10 0.03 -1.65
N THR A 378 -18.09 -1.02 -0.81
CA THR A 378 -18.41 -0.93 0.62
C THR A 378 -17.49 -1.87 1.39
N PRO A 379 -16.26 -1.43 1.72
CA PRO A 379 -15.21 -2.29 2.27
C PRO A 379 -15.60 -2.96 3.59
N THR A 380 -16.33 -2.23 4.44
CA THR A 380 -16.86 -2.74 5.71
C THR A 380 -17.76 -3.95 5.54
N ILE A 381 -18.32 -4.19 4.35
CA ILE A 381 -19.19 -5.32 4.07
C ILE A 381 -18.49 -6.31 3.13
N LEU A 382 -18.01 -5.86 1.97
CA LEU A 382 -17.66 -6.74 0.86
C LEU A 382 -16.16 -7.08 0.77
N LEU A 383 -15.27 -6.39 1.49
CA LEU A 383 -13.82 -6.60 1.33
C LEU A 383 -13.37 -8.02 1.74
N ASP A 384 -13.99 -8.59 2.77
CA ASP A 384 -13.65 -9.95 3.22
C ASP A 384 -14.06 -11.01 2.18
N LEU A 385 -15.17 -10.78 1.47
CA LEU A 385 -15.57 -11.63 0.35
C LEU A 385 -14.62 -11.47 -0.84
N GLU A 386 -14.20 -10.24 -1.15
CA GLU A 386 -13.19 -9.98 -2.18
C GLU A 386 -11.91 -10.79 -1.90
N HIS A 387 -11.36 -10.65 -0.70
CA HIS A 387 -10.16 -11.39 -0.29
C HIS A 387 -10.39 -12.91 -0.23
N ASP A 388 -11.60 -13.38 0.12
CA ASP A 388 -11.93 -14.80 0.05
C ASP A 388 -11.83 -15.33 -1.39
N THR A 389 -12.32 -14.58 -2.38
CA THR A 389 -12.19 -15.00 -3.78
C THR A 389 -10.73 -15.10 -4.24
N TYR A 390 -9.82 -14.34 -3.61
CA TYR A 390 -8.38 -14.40 -3.89
C TYR A 390 -7.69 -15.62 -3.28
N ARG A 391 -8.33 -16.38 -2.38
CA ARG A 391 -7.76 -17.60 -1.79
C ARG A 391 -7.48 -18.71 -2.80
N GLN A 392 -7.98 -18.57 -4.02
CA GLN A 392 -7.67 -19.46 -5.15
C GLN A 392 -6.25 -19.24 -5.69
N GLY A 393 -5.67 -18.07 -5.45
CA GLY A 393 -4.24 -17.81 -5.62
C GLY A 393 -3.46 -18.06 -4.33
N ASP A 394 -2.28 -17.47 -4.22
CA ASP A 394 -1.35 -17.73 -3.11
C ASP A 394 -1.19 -16.55 -2.15
N ILE A 395 -1.58 -15.34 -2.55
CA ILE A 395 -1.43 -14.12 -1.74
C ILE A 395 -2.70 -13.27 -1.77
N ILE A 396 -2.96 -12.56 -0.67
CA ILE A 396 -4.04 -11.59 -0.55
C ILE A 396 -3.47 -10.19 -0.75
N ASP A 397 -3.81 -9.55 -1.86
CA ASP A 397 -3.23 -8.28 -2.28
C ASP A 397 -4.27 -7.16 -2.26
N ARG A 398 -3.82 -5.94 -1.97
CA ARG A 398 -4.64 -4.72 -1.94
C ARG A 398 -3.81 -3.47 -2.17
N HIS A 399 -4.43 -2.35 -2.52
CA HIS A 399 -3.75 -1.05 -2.52
C HIS A 399 -4.06 -0.23 -1.27
N ALA A 400 -3.10 0.58 -0.84
CA ALA A 400 -3.27 1.47 0.32
C ALA A 400 -2.48 2.77 0.17
N TYR A 401 -3.18 3.90 0.03
CA TYR A 401 -2.54 5.21 -0.07
C TYR A 401 -2.94 6.12 1.08
N PHE A 402 -1.97 6.90 1.54
CA PHE A 402 -2.22 8.04 2.39
C PHE A 402 -2.04 9.34 1.61
N SER A 403 -3.16 10.01 1.35
CA SER A 403 -3.19 11.26 0.60
C SER A 403 -3.39 12.47 1.50
N PRO A 404 -2.80 13.62 1.13
CA PRO A 404 -3.25 14.90 1.66
C PRO A 404 -4.75 15.13 1.38
N VAL A 405 -5.34 16.08 2.10
CA VAL A 405 -6.70 16.55 1.80
C VAL A 405 -6.61 17.44 0.56
N ILE A 406 -7.22 16.99 -0.54
CA ILE A 406 -7.24 17.71 -1.81
C ILE A 406 -8.51 18.57 -1.84
N ALA A 407 -8.35 19.89 -1.78
CA ALA A 407 -9.48 20.84 -1.84
C ALA A 407 -9.80 21.24 -3.28
N GLN A 408 -8.79 21.30 -4.15
CA GLN A 408 -8.94 21.61 -5.56
C GLN A 408 -7.82 20.95 -6.36
N GLU A 409 -8.15 20.20 -7.40
CA GLU A 409 -7.18 19.73 -8.40
C GLU A 409 -7.78 19.74 -9.81
N LYS A 410 -6.96 20.01 -10.82
CA LYS A 410 -7.42 20.00 -12.22
C LYS A 410 -7.39 18.62 -12.87
N VAL A 411 -6.38 17.81 -12.53
CA VAL A 411 -6.12 16.52 -13.16
C VAL A 411 -5.77 15.52 -12.08
N LYS A 412 -6.64 14.54 -11.83
CA LYS A 412 -6.53 13.66 -10.66
C LYS A 412 -5.27 12.78 -10.59
N HIS A 413 -4.55 12.58 -11.69
CA HIS A 413 -3.33 11.75 -11.72
C HIS A 413 -2.04 12.57 -11.84
N ARG A 414 -2.11 13.90 -11.69
CA ARG A 414 -0.97 14.81 -11.86
C ARG A 414 -1.01 15.92 -10.82
N ILE A 415 0.16 16.42 -10.43
CA ILE A 415 0.29 17.64 -9.64
C ILE A 415 0.46 18.83 -10.58
N GLY A 416 -0.29 19.91 -10.35
CA GLY A 416 -0.28 21.09 -11.21
C GLY A 416 -0.36 22.42 -10.46
N VAL A 417 0.03 23.49 -11.15
CA VAL A 417 -0.15 24.86 -10.68
C VAL A 417 -1.64 25.16 -10.48
N GLY A 418 -1.96 25.68 -9.31
CA GLY A 418 -3.31 26.01 -8.87
C GLY A 418 -3.99 24.95 -8.02
N ASP A 419 -3.42 23.74 -7.90
CA ASP A 419 -3.94 22.72 -6.98
C ASP A 419 -3.86 23.24 -5.53
N VAL A 420 -4.89 22.94 -4.73
CA VAL A 420 -5.07 23.42 -3.36
C VAL A 420 -5.24 22.26 -2.39
N PHE A 421 -4.55 22.33 -1.26
CA PHE A 421 -4.44 21.18 -0.38
C PHE A 421 -4.08 21.42 1.06
N LEU A 422 -4.33 20.43 1.91
CA LEU A 422 -3.83 20.35 3.29
C LEU A 422 -3.01 19.06 3.46
N GLY A 423 -1.69 19.22 3.64
CA GLY A 423 -0.77 18.10 3.90
C GLY A 423 -0.75 17.77 5.39
N LEU A 424 -1.06 16.52 5.74
CA LEU A 424 -1.16 16.05 7.12
C LEU A 424 -0.16 14.94 7.37
N SER A 425 0.44 14.89 8.56
CA SER A 425 1.13 13.70 9.05
C SER A 425 0.09 12.64 9.41
N THR A 426 0.39 11.36 9.15
CA THR A 426 -0.43 10.25 9.67
C THR A 426 -0.44 10.24 11.20
N LEU A 427 0.59 10.80 11.85
CA LEU A 427 0.73 10.79 13.30
C LEU A 427 -0.31 11.64 14.02
N VAL A 428 -1.00 12.59 13.37
CA VAL A 428 -2.12 13.32 14.00
C VAL A 428 -3.44 12.54 13.94
N GLY A 429 -3.49 11.48 13.13
CA GLY A 429 -4.65 10.60 12.96
C GLY A 429 -4.20 9.18 12.63
N PRO A 430 -3.50 8.49 13.54
CA PRO A 430 -2.73 7.30 13.20
C PRO A 430 -3.58 6.10 12.74
N ALA A 431 -4.88 6.09 13.04
CA ALA A 431 -5.83 5.13 12.49
C ALA A 431 -5.92 5.16 10.95
N SER A 432 -5.57 6.29 10.30
CA SER A 432 -5.55 6.41 8.83
C SER A 432 -4.24 5.98 8.18
N SER A 433 -3.27 5.46 8.94
CA SER A 433 -1.99 5.02 8.39
C SER A 433 -2.21 3.86 7.40
N PRO A 434 -1.57 3.88 6.20
CA PRO A 434 -1.67 2.77 5.26
C PRO A 434 -0.97 1.50 5.79
N THR A 435 -0.15 1.63 6.84
CA THR A 435 0.47 0.51 7.55
C THR A 435 -0.49 -0.23 8.49
N ASN A 436 -1.70 0.31 8.71
CA ASN A 436 -2.73 -0.39 9.47
C ASN A 436 -3.34 -1.47 8.59
N VAL A 437 -2.96 -2.71 8.86
CA VAL A 437 -3.35 -3.88 8.08
C VAL A 437 -4.22 -4.82 8.89
N ARG A 438 -5.19 -5.44 8.20
CA ARG A 438 -5.97 -6.58 8.66
C ARG A 438 -5.71 -7.71 7.68
N GLN A 439 -5.07 -8.77 8.15
CA GLN A 439 -4.61 -9.88 7.32
C GLN A 439 -5.70 -10.96 7.24
N THR A 440 -5.67 -11.78 6.20
CA THR A 440 -6.50 -12.98 6.11
C THR A 440 -5.79 -14.10 6.85
N PHE A 441 -6.48 -14.77 7.77
CA PHE A 441 -5.91 -15.89 8.51
C PHE A 441 -5.31 -16.95 7.57
N ASP A 442 -4.11 -17.42 7.88
CA ASP A 442 -3.37 -18.45 7.15
C ASP A 442 -3.00 -18.09 5.69
N TYR A 443 -2.97 -16.80 5.34
CA TYR A 443 -2.56 -16.32 4.02
C TYR A 443 -1.55 -15.17 4.09
N PRO A 444 -0.50 -15.19 3.24
CA PRO A 444 0.42 -14.06 3.12
C PRO A 444 -0.30 -12.83 2.59
N SER A 445 0.15 -11.67 3.04
CA SER A 445 -0.46 -10.38 2.70
C SER A 445 0.48 -9.51 1.86
N ALA A 446 -0.08 -8.94 0.80
CA ALA A 446 0.61 -8.08 -0.12
C ALA A 446 -0.08 -6.72 -0.24
N MET A 447 0.73 -5.71 -0.55
CA MET A 447 0.28 -4.43 -1.06
C MET A 447 1.07 -4.12 -2.33
N SER A 448 0.53 -4.50 -3.48
CA SER A 448 1.16 -4.24 -4.78
C SER A 448 1.29 -2.76 -5.11
N GLU A 449 0.56 -1.90 -4.39
CA GLU A 449 0.76 -0.46 -4.36
C GLU A 449 0.44 0.13 -2.99
N PHE A 450 1.42 0.81 -2.39
CA PHE A 450 1.18 1.71 -1.28
C PHE A 450 2.10 2.94 -1.33
N GLN A 451 1.62 4.08 -0.84
CA GLN A 451 2.47 5.26 -0.65
C GLN A 451 1.84 6.36 0.21
N TRP A 452 2.71 7.24 0.72
CA TRP A 452 2.35 8.62 1.01
C TRP A 452 2.36 9.40 -0.30
N VAL A 453 1.17 9.87 -0.71
CA VAL A 453 0.97 10.58 -1.97
C VAL A 453 1.51 12.00 -1.84
N ASN A 454 2.21 12.48 -2.88
CA ASN A 454 2.61 13.88 -2.95
C ASN A 454 1.36 14.76 -3.03
N TYR A 455 1.38 15.98 -2.54
CA TYR A 455 2.48 16.89 -2.11
C TYR A 455 2.64 16.91 -0.58
N ASN A 456 2.40 15.78 0.10
CA ASN A 456 2.44 15.75 1.55
C ASN A 456 3.87 15.94 2.11
N ALA A 457 4.13 17.11 2.70
CA ALA A 457 5.40 17.44 3.36
C ALA A 457 5.77 16.45 4.48
N ALA A 458 4.78 15.81 5.11
CA ALA A 458 5.02 14.79 6.13
C ALA A 458 5.41 13.42 5.54
N GLY A 459 5.48 13.25 4.22
CA GLY A 459 5.75 11.96 3.57
C GLY A 459 7.06 11.28 3.97
N VAL A 460 8.01 12.04 4.55
CA VAL A 460 9.27 11.52 5.09
C VAL A 460 9.10 10.55 6.28
N GLU A 461 7.94 10.58 6.95
CA GLU A 461 7.60 9.63 8.03
C GLU A 461 7.38 8.20 7.50
N GLY A 462 6.97 8.08 6.22
CA GLY A 462 6.46 6.85 5.63
C GLY A 462 7.42 5.67 5.72
N PRO A 463 8.68 5.79 5.25
CA PRO A 463 9.62 4.67 5.24
C PRO A 463 9.89 4.05 6.61
N LEU A 464 10.06 4.90 7.65
CA LEU A 464 10.30 4.41 9.01
C LEU A 464 9.04 3.77 9.60
N LEU A 465 7.87 4.39 9.43
CA LEU A 465 6.60 3.81 9.88
C LEU A 465 6.29 2.48 9.19
N ALA A 466 6.47 2.41 7.87
CA ALA A 466 6.27 1.19 7.10
C ALA A 466 7.21 0.08 7.57
N ALA A 467 8.51 0.36 7.70
CA ALA A 467 9.48 -0.64 8.14
C ALA A 467 9.15 -1.18 9.55
N ALA A 468 8.76 -0.29 10.48
CA ALA A 468 8.46 -0.66 11.85
C ALA A 468 7.13 -1.41 11.98
N TYR A 469 6.03 -0.86 11.46
CA TYR A 469 4.70 -1.47 11.63
C TYR A 469 4.53 -2.73 10.79
N PHE A 470 5.08 -2.80 9.58
CA PHE A 470 5.07 -4.06 8.81
C PHE A 470 5.95 -5.15 9.44
N SER A 471 7.01 -4.78 10.16
CA SER A 471 7.76 -5.76 10.97
C SER A 471 6.94 -6.26 12.16
N LEU A 472 6.25 -5.35 12.86
CA LEU A 472 5.40 -5.67 14.00
C LEU A 472 4.29 -6.65 13.65
N THR A 473 3.62 -6.43 12.52
CA THR A 473 2.51 -7.28 12.06
C THR A 473 2.96 -8.43 11.18
N ASP A 474 4.26 -8.56 10.92
CA ASP A 474 4.83 -9.51 9.96
C ASP A 474 4.07 -9.52 8.62
N PHE A 475 4.08 -8.36 7.98
CA PHE A 475 3.49 -8.16 6.66
C PHE A 475 4.51 -8.53 5.58
N ASP A 476 4.12 -9.30 4.56
CA ASP A 476 5.08 -9.98 3.68
C ASP A 476 5.62 -9.11 2.53
N LEU A 477 4.75 -8.42 1.80
CA LEU A 477 5.08 -7.83 0.50
C LEU A 477 4.49 -6.41 0.30
N PRO A 478 5.09 -5.38 0.91
CA PRO A 478 4.80 -3.98 0.61
C PRO A 478 5.55 -3.46 -0.64
N VAL A 479 4.83 -2.97 -1.64
CA VAL A 479 5.38 -2.36 -2.88
C VAL A 479 5.15 -0.84 -2.91
N TRP A 480 6.25 -0.08 -2.83
CA TRP A 480 6.22 1.37 -2.94
C TRP A 480 5.86 1.82 -4.36
N PHE A 481 4.77 2.61 -4.52
CA PHE A 481 4.26 3.06 -5.82
C PHE A 481 4.37 4.59 -6.01
N ALA A 482 5.15 5.13 -6.97
CA ALA A 482 5.95 4.44 -8.00
C ALA A 482 7.30 5.12 -8.36
N LEU A 483 8.22 4.35 -8.96
CA LEU A 483 9.59 4.78 -9.31
C LEU A 483 9.78 5.07 -10.81
N GLY A 484 9.13 4.33 -11.71
CA GLY A 484 9.44 4.37 -13.15
C GLY A 484 10.71 3.59 -13.50
N THR A 485 11.54 4.08 -14.43
CA THR A 485 12.80 3.42 -14.87
C THR A 485 14.07 4.17 -14.51
N ARG A 486 13.95 5.28 -13.76
CA ARG A 486 15.09 6.01 -13.19
C ARG A 486 15.05 5.89 -11.68
N LEU A 487 16.22 5.84 -11.06
CA LEU A 487 16.32 5.75 -9.60
C LEU A 487 15.77 7.02 -8.92
N TRP A 488 15.93 8.18 -9.55
CA TRP A 488 15.41 9.45 -9.04
C TRP A 488 14.42 10.03 -10.04
N ASN A 489 13.27 10.47 -9.54
CA ASN A 489 12.27 11.14 -10.35
C ASN A 489 12.81 12.49 -10.83
N ASP A 490 12.62 12.79 -12.12
CA ASP A 490 13.10 14.02 -12.76
C ASP A 490 12.16 15.23 -12.57
N SER A 491 11.02 14.99 -11.94
CA SER A 491 9.97 15.97 -11.78
C SER A 491 9.06 15.60 -10.62
N LEU A 492 8.26 16.56 -10.17
CA LEU A 492 7.22 16.32 -9.18
C LEU A 492 6.12 15.44 -9.77
N ALA A 493 6.05 14.19 -9.32
CA ALA A 493 4.96 13.28 -9.66
C ALA A 493 4.05 13.03 -8.45
N LYS A 494 2.77 12.72 -8.70
CA LYS A 494 1.77 12.44 -7.66
C LYS A 494 2.17 11.23 -6.80
N TRP A 495 2.65 10.18 -7.46
CA TRP A 495 3.18 8.97 -6.84
C TRP A 495 4.67 8.86 -7.17
N ALA A 496 5.52 9.39 -6.30
CA ALA A 496 6.97 9.41 -6.49
C ALA A 496 7.69 8.70 -5.35
N VAL A 497 8.35 7.58 -5.66
CA VAL A 497 9.26 6.86 -4.75
C VAL A 497 10.66 7.44 -4.83
N GLY A 498 11.14 7.75 -6.03
CA GLY A 498 12.51 8.17 -6.35
C GLY A 498 12.82 9.60 -5.91
N ARG A 499 12.61 9.91 -4.64
CA ARG A 499 12.87 11.21 -4.02
C ARG A 499 13.57 11.04 -2.67
N PRO A 500 14.28 12.07 -2.17
CA PRO A 500 15.12 11.94 -0.97
C PRO A 500 14.40 11.46 0.30
N SER A 501 13.16 11.94 0.55
CA SER A 501 12.37 11.60 1.73
C SER A 501 11.78 10.19 1.70
N VAL A 502 11.80 9.50 0.56
CA VAL A 502 11.27 8.14 0.41
C VAL A 502 12.41 7.17 0.09
N LEU A 503 12.89 7.14 -1.16
CA LEU A 503 13.97 6.25 -1.56
C LEU A 503 15.29 6.53 -0.82
N GLY A 504 15.57 7.80 -0.48
CA GLY A 504 16.72 8.15 0.35
C GLY A 504 16.64 7.63 1.79
N GLN A 505 15.48 7.12 2.23
CA GLN A 505 15.34 6.51 3.55
C GLN A 505 15.42 4.97 3.51
N PHE A 506 15.50 4.37 2.32
CA PHE A 506 15.48 2.91 2.17
C PHE A 506 16.67 2.19 2.82
N PRO A 507 17.92 2.67 2.81
CA PRO A 507 19.02 1.92 3.40
C PRO A 507 18.78 1.52 4.87
N GLY A 508 18.30 2.45 5.70
CA GLY A 508 17.91 2.14 7.08
C GLY A 508 16.57 1.39 7.17
N ALA A 509 15.54 1.85 6.45
CA ALA A 509 14.18 1.29 6.55
C ALA A 509 14.10 -0.16 6.03
N ALA A 510 14.70 -0.44 4.87
CA ALA A 510 14.73 -1.77 4.27
C ALA A 510 15.52 -2.75 5.15
N LEU A 511 16.65 -2.33 5.73
CA LEU A 511 17.43 -3.16 6.65
C LEU A 511 16.62 -3.51 7.91
N LEU A 512 15.95 -2.53 8.52
CA LEU A 512 15.08 -2.70 9.68
C LEU A 512 14.00 -3.77 9.39
N PHE A 513 13.29 -3.61 8.27
CA PHE A 513 12.20 -4.49 7.89
C PHE A 513 12.65 -5.91 7.54
N ARG A 514 13.64 -6.02 6.65
CA ARG A 514 14.08 -7.30 6.09
C ARG A 514 14.78 -8.20 7.10
N ARG A 515 15.39 -7.62 8.13
CA ARG A 515 16.04 -8.35 9.23
C ARG A 515 15.10 -8.64 10.41
N GLY A 516 13.89 -8.05 10.39
CA GLY A 516 12.95 -8.12 11.49
C GLY A 516 13.50 -7.50 12.77
N ASP A 517 13.98 -6.26 12.65
CA ASP A 517 14.56 -5.54 13.79
C ASP A 517 13.54 -5.17 14.85
N VAL A 518 12.28 -5.00 14.46
CA VAL A 518 11.15 -4.89 15.39
C VAL A 518 10.55 -6.28 15.53
N ALA A 519 10.35 -6.71 16.77
CA ALA A 519 9.79 -8.01 17.10
C ALA A 519 8.35 -8.13 16.59
N GLU A 520 8.02 -9.29 16.03
CA GLU A 520 6.66 -9.65 15.64
C GLU A 520 5.75 -9.69 16.88
N ALA A 521 4.60 -9.02 16.80
CA ALA A 521 3.58 -9.05 17.84
C ALA A 521 2.66 -10.26 17.67
N PRO A 522 2.05 -10.77 18.76
CA PRO A 522 1.00 -11.76 18.64
C PRO A 522 -0.25 -11.19 17.97
N VAL A 523 -1.18 -12.09 17.62
CA VAL A 523 -2.54 -11.73 17.22
C VAL A 523 -3.26 -11.11 18.41
N VAL A 524 -3.60 -9.82 18.28
CA VAL A 524 -4.34 -9.07 19.30
C VAL A 524 -5.83 -9.00 19.00
N VAL A 525 -6.21 -9.20 17.74
CA VAL A 525 -7.59 -9.34 17.29
C VAL A 525 -7.64 -10.39 16.19
N ARG A 526 -8.50 -11.40 16.35
CA ARG A 526 -8.95 -12.24 15.24
C ARG A 526 -10.46 -12.14 15.16
N GLU A 527 -10.93 -11.43 14.15
CA GLU A 527 -12.36 -11.28 13.90
C GLU A 527 -12.92 -12.53 13.22
N GLY A 528 -14.01 -13.07 13.75
CA GLY A 528 -14.75 -14.17 13.12
C GLY A 528 -15.95 -13.62 12.36
N ARG A 529 -16.03 -13.88 11.05
CA ARG A 529 -17.16 -13.43 10.22
C ARG A 529 -17.45 -14.44 9.12
N THR A 530 -18.58 -15.14 9.19
CA THR A 530 -18.91 -16.16 8.18
C THR A 530 -19.27 -15.56 6.81
N LEU A 531 -19.12 -16.33 5.73
CA LEU A 531 -19.60 -15.94 4.39
C LEU A 531 -21.10 -15.60 4.40
N GLU A 532 -21.91 -16.35 5.15
CA GLU A 532 -23.35 -16.10 5.28
C GLU A 532 -23.65 -14.75 5.92
N ALA A 533 -22.90 -14.35 6.96
CA ALA A 533 -22.99 -13.02 7.55
C ALA A 533 -22.61 -11.92 6.54
N ILE A 534 -21.58 -12.16 5.72
CA ILE A 534 -21.19 -11.25 4.64
C ILE A 534 -22.30 -11.11 3.59
N TYR A 535 -22.91 -12.21 3.15
CA TYR A 535 -24.01 -12.20 2.19
C TYR A 535 -25.23 -11.44 2.75
N ARG A 536 -25.50 -11.57 4.04
CA ARG A 536 -26.53 -10.79 4.76
C ARG A 536 -26.15 -9.32 4.98
N ARG A 537 -24.94 -8.94 4.57
CA ARG A 537 -24.39 -7.58 4.61
C ARG A 537 -24.12 -7.08 6.04
N GLU A 538 -23.85 -8.00 6.96
CA GLU A 538 -23.45 -7.65 8.33
C GLU A 538 -22.04 -7.05 8.30
N PRO A 539 -21.80 -5.84 8.83
CA PRO A 539 -20.51 -5.17 8.68
C PRO A 539 -19.41 -5.80 9.54
N ALA A 540 -18.17 -5.73 9.07
CA ALA A 540 -16.99 -6.01 9.88
C ALA A 540 -16.90 -5.04 11.07
N ARG A 541 -16.51 -5.58 12.23
CA ARG A 541 -16.28 -4.89 13.50
C ARG A 541 -14.97 -4.11 13.50
N ILE A 542 -14.02 -4.50 12.66
CA ILE A 542 -12.76 -3.78 12.40
C ILE A 542 -12.41 -3.81 10.91
N MET A 543 -11.98 -2.66 10.40
CA MET A 543 -11.59 -2.51 9.01
C MET A 543 -10.33 -1.63 8.96
N PRO A 544 -9.32 -1.98 8.16
CA PRO A 544 -8.20 -1.08 7.90
C PRO A 544 -8.74 0.23 7.31
N PRO A 545 -7.98 1.33 7.41
CA PRO A 545 -8.39 2.58 6.78
C PRO A 545 -8.69 2.33 5.30
N ARG A 546 -9.78 2.93 4.82
CA ARG A 546 -10.13 2.88 3.39
C ARG A 546 -8.91 3.38 2.61
N GLY A 547 -8.35 2.50 1.78
CA GLY A 547 -7.28 2.90 0.87
C GLY A 547 -7.82 4.03 0.00
N PHE A 548 -7.12 5.17 -0.02
CA PHE A 548 -7.57 6.33 -0.79
C PHE A 548 -7.19 6.19 -2.26
N ASP A 549 -8.15 6.13 -3.17
CA ASP A 549 -7.90 6.21 -4.60
C ASP A 549 -7.91 7.66 -5.06
N SER A 550 -6.74 8.28 -5.17
CA SER A 550 -6.63 9.68 -5.58
C SER A 550 -7.14 9.98 -7.01
N THR A 551 -7.42 8.96 -7.83
CA THR A 551 -7.97 9.13 -9.18
C THR A 551 -9.49 9.03 -9.24
N ARG A 552 -10.13 8.50 -8.21
CA ARG A 552 -11.57 8.22 -8.27
C ARG A 552 -12.32 8.62 -6.99
N ASP A 553 -11.67 8.61 -5.83
CA ASP A 553 -12.19 9.20 -4.60
C ASP A 553 -12.12 10.74 -4.64
N ASP A 554 -12.96 11.39 -3.85
CA ASP A 554 -12.95 12.83 -3.56
C ASP A 554 -13.15 13.10 -2.05
N ALA A 555 -13.10 14.38 -1.64
CA ALA A 555 -13.27 14.76 -0.24
C ALA A 555 -14.63 14.35 0.36
N SER A 556 -15.67 14.12 -0.48
CA SER A 556 -16.99 13.67 -0.04
C SER A 556 -17.07 12.16 0.20
N THR A 557 -16.13 11.38 -0.34
CA THR A 557 -16.03 9.92 -0.16
C THR A 557 -15.20 9.48 1.04
N ARG A 558 -14.54 10.42 1.75
CA ARG A 558 -13.89 10.14 3.04
C ARG A 558 -14.94 10.11 4.14
N ASP A 559 -15.57 8.96 4.33
CA ASP A 559 -16.22 8.68 5.60
C ASP A 559 -15.19 8.84 6.72
N ALA A 560 -15.53 9.62 7.75
CA ALA A 560 -14.79 9.57 8.99
C ALA A 560 -14.76 8.11 9.47
N PRO A 561 -13.67 7.62 10.10
CA PRO A 561 -13.73 6.36 10.82
C PRO A 561 -14.96 6.44 11.73
N GLY A 562 -15.96 5.59 11.46
CA GLY A 562 -17.26 5.68 12.08
C GLY A 562 -17.11 5.79 13.59
N SER A 563 -17.87 6.70 14.21
CA SER A 563 -17.91 6.84 15.66
C SER A 563 -18.06 5.45 16.29
N PRO A 564 -17.32 5.13 17.37
CA PRO A 564 -17.43 3.83 18.01
C PRO A 564 -18.86 3.66 18.53
N GLY A 565 -19.66 2.89 17.79
CA GLY A 565 -20.78 2.17 18.39
C GLY A 565 -20.21 1.16 19.39
N SER A 566 -21.01 0.75 20.37
CA SER A 566 -20.60 -0.13 21.48
C SER A 566 -20.07 -1.51 21.07
N GLU A 567 -20.12 -1.87 19.78
CA GLU A 567 -19.70 -3.17 19.23
C GLU A 567 -18.47 -3.09 18.28
N ARG A 568 -17.89 -1.91 18.04
CA ARG A 568 -16.71 -1.77 17.16
C ARG A 568 -15.39 -1.94 17.91
N ILE A 569 -14.47 -2.70 17.33
CA ILE A 569 -13.10 -2.85 17.85
C ILE A 569 -12.29 -1.60 17.46
N ASP A 570 -11.47 -1.11 18.38
CA ASP A 570 -10.65 0.08 18.16
C ASP A 570 -9.67 -0.12 16.97
N PRO A 571 -9.71 0.72 15.91
CA PRO A 571 -8.80 0.60 14.77
C PRO A 571 -7.31 0.69 15.11
N LEU A 572 -6.95 1.32 16.25
CA LEU A 572 -5.56 1.37 16.72
C LEU A 572 -5.04 -0.01 17.16
N ALA A 573 -5.88 -1.04 17.24
CA ALA A 573 -5.45 -2.42 17.43
C ALA A 573 -4.40 -2.86 16.39
N MET A 574 -4.49 -2.37 15.15
CA MET A 574 -3.52 -2.65 14.07
C MET A 574 -2.13 -2.06 14.31
N MET A 575 -1.99 -1.17 15.30
CA MET A 575 -0.72 -0.61 15.75
C MET A 575 -0.21 -1.27 17.03
N VAL A 576 -1.07 -2.06 17.69
CA VAL A 576 -0.73 -2.81 18.89
C VAL A 576 -0.11 -4.15 18.51
N GLY A 577 -0.70 -4.88 17.56
CA GLY A 577 -0.18 -6.16 17.08
C GLY A 577 -0.91 -6.66 15.85
N LYS A 578 -0.80 -7.96 15.56
CA LYS A 578 -1.47 -8.55 14.39
C LYS A 578 -2.99 -8.52 14.55
N VAL A 579 -3.66 -8.09 13.48
CA VAL A 579 -5.11 -8.12 13.33
C VAL A 579 -5.44 -9.00 12.14
N GLU A 580 -6.27 -10.01 12.36
CA GLU A 580 -6.64 -11.00 11.36
C GLU A 580 -8.17 -11.12 11.26
N HIS A 581 -8.63 -11.68 10.15
CA HIS A 581 -9.99 -12.19 10.04
C HIS A 581 -10.01 -13.65 9.58
N THR A 582 -11.02 -14.38 10.03
CA THR A 582 -11.33 -15.75 9.60
C THR A 582 -12.81 -15.87 9.23
N LEU A 583 -13.08 -16.74 8.27
CA LEU A 583 -14.44 -17.03 7.80
C LEU A 583 -15.02 -18.31 8.42
N ASP A 584 -14.24 -19.03 9.22
CA ASP A 584 -14.59 -20.37 9.73
C ASP A 584 -15.55 -20.34 10.92
N ARG A 585 -15.73 -19.17 11.54
CA ARG A 585 -16.56 -18.94 12.74
C ARG A 585 -17.00 -17.50 12.81
N ASP A 586 -17.93 -17.22 13.73
CA ASP A 586 -18.53 -15.88 13.91
C ASP A 586 -18.14 -15.19 15.24
N THR A 587 -17.21 -15.81 15.98
CA THR A 587 -16.74 -15.33 17.28
C THR A 587 -15.37 -14.67 17.16
N ASP A 588 -15.25 -13.48 17.76
CA ASP A 588 -13.99 -12.75 17.85
C ASP A 588 -13.09 -13.28 18.96
N GLU A 589 -11.78 -13.21 18.73
CA GLU A 589 -10.76 -13.31 19.77
C GLU A 589 -10.11 -11.93 19.92
N VAL A 590 -10.25 -11.31 21.10
CA VAL A 590 -9.64 -10.01 21.39
C VAL A 590 -8.71 -10.16 22.60
N SER A 591 -7.47 -9.72 22.45
CA SER A 591 -6.49 -9.75 23.53
C SER A 591 -6.94 -8.89 24.70
N PRO A 592 -6.88 -9.39 25.94
CA PRO A 592 -7.25 -8.61 27.13
C PRO A 592 -6.33 -7.40 27.35
N ARG A 593 -5.11 -7.45 26.78
CA ARG A 593 -4.14 -6.35 26.82
C ARG A 593 -4.40 -5.26 25.79
N LEU A 594 -5.40 -5.38 24.92
CA LEU A 594 -5.63 -4.37 23.89
C LEU A 594 -5.98 -3.01 24.51
N ALA A 595 -6.85 -3.00 25.52
CA ALA A 595 -7.32 -1.78 26.17
C ALA A 595 -6.22 -1.04 26.98
N GLU A 596 -5.23 -1.76 27.53
CA GLU A 596 -4.12 -1.14 28.29
C GLU A 596 -3.09 -0.46 27.37
N LEU A 597 -3.02 -0.89 26.10
CA LEU A 597 -2.02 -0.44 25.12
C LEU A 597 -2.51 0.73 24.26
N ILE A 598 -3.80 1.09 24.36
CA ILE A 598 -4.43 2.23 23.68
C ILE A 598 -4.91 3.24 24.72
N ASP A 599 -4.07 4.23 24.99
CA ASP A 599 -4.39 5.34 25.88
C ASP A 599 -5.03 6.49 25.09
N ARG A 600 -6.35 6.41 24.90
CA ARG A 600 -7.13 7.45 24.22
C ARG A 600 -7.09 8.79 24.94
N ARG A 601 -6.95 8.79 26.27
CA ARG A 601 -6.96 10.01 27.08
C ARG A 601 -5.69 10.83 26.84
N ASN A 602 -4.53 10.17 26.82
CA ASN A 602 -3.25 10.83 26.61
C ASN A 602 -2.80 10.84 25.15
N GLY A 603 -3.56 10.23 24.27
CA GLY A 603 -3.30 10.30 22.85
C GLY A 603 -2.18 9.36 22.40
N ARG A 604 -2.09 8.17 22.98
CA ARG A 604 -0.93 7.28 22.82
C ARG A 604 -1.32 5.83 22.55
N VAL A 605 -0.62 5.18 21.62
CA VAL A 605 -0.69 3.74 21.39
C VAL A 605 0.70 3.14 21.49
N THR A 606 0.82 2.02 22.20
CA THR A 606 2.07 1.28 22.39
C THR A 606 1.92 -0.10 21.77
N SER A 607 2.93 -0.58 21.03
CA SER A 607 2.90 -1.94 20.49
C SER A 607 2.91 -2.97 21.62
N PHE A 608 2.41 -4.18 21.36
CA PHE A 608 2.41 -5.28 22.30
C PHE A 608 3.81 -5.62 22.82
N THR A 609 4.82 -5.43 21.96
CA THR A 609 6.25 -5.63 22.27
C THR A 609 6.85 -4.49 23.10
N GLY A 610 6.21 -3.33 23.16
CA GLY A 610 6.74 -2.12 23.78
C GLY A 610 7.81 -1.40 22.95
N GLU A 611 8.20 -1.92 21.79
CA GLU A 611 9.25 -1.34 20.96
C GLU A 611 8.76 -0.14 20.14
N LEU A 612 7.46 -0.03 19.86
CA LEU A 612 6.88 1.07 19.10
C LEU A 612 5.92 1.89 19.96
N VAL A 613 6.00 3.21 19.84
CA VAL A 613 5.06 4.14 20.48
C VAL A 613 4.66 5.20 19.47
N THR A 614 3.35 5.40 19.27
CA THR A 614 2.81 6.57 18.59
C THR A 614 2.06 7.43 19.60
N ASP A 615 2.54 8.67 19.80
CA ASP A 615 1.89 9.73 20.56
C ASP A 615 1.30 10.73 19.57
N TRP A 616 0.01 10.62 19.29
CA TRP A 616 -0.67 11.44 18.29
C TRP A 616 -1.06 12.83 18.81
N HIS A 617 -1.04 13.05 20.13
CA HIS A 617 -1.18 14.40 20.69
C HIS A 617 0.10 15.22 20.50
N ARG A 618 1.26 14.57 20.54
CA ARG A 618 2.56 15.20 20.22
C ARG A 618 2.91 15.10 18.73
N GLY A 619 2.24 14.23 17.98
CA GLY A 619 2.58 13.93 16.59
C GLY A 619 3.98 13.33 16.47
N LEU A 620 4.29 12.36 17.33
CA LEU A 620 5.60 11.72 17.45
C LEU A 620 5.45 10.20 17.45
N PHE A 621 6.24 9.54 16.62
CA PHE A 621 6.47 8.10 16.65
C PHE A 621 7.88 7.78 17.09
N THR A 622 8.07 6.71 17.88
CA THR A 622 9.39 6.16 18.20
C THR A 622 9.46 4.66 17.95
N VAL A 623 10.65 4.21 17.54
CA VAL A 623 11.07 2.80 17.52
C VAL A 623 12.24 2.62 18.46
N ASN A 624 12.18 1.62 19.34
CA ASN A 624 13.18 1.37 20.38
C ASN A 624 13.61 -0.11 20.43
N SER A 625 13.99 -0.69 19.29
CA SER A 625 14.43 -2.08 19.23
C SER A 625 15.94 -2.22 19.49
N PRO A 626 16.43 -3.42 19.85
CA PRO A 626 17.86 -3.63 20.16
C PRO A 626 18.80 -3.18 19.04
N ARG A 627 18.39 -3.39 17.77
CA ARG A 627 19.22 -3.12 16.59
C ARG A 627 18.89 -1.80 15.89
N ALA A 628 17.74 -1.19 16.18
CA ALA A 628 17.26 0.03 15.54
C ALA A 628 16.53 0.96 16.53
N GLN A 629 16.98 2.21 16.63
CA GLN A 629 16.39 3.24 17.50
C GLN A 629 16.22 4.55 16.77
N GLY A 630 15.02 5.11 16.80
CA GLY A 630 14.69 6.27 16.00
C GLY A 630 13.35 6.90 16.33
N ALA A 631 13.05 7.99 15.64
CA ALA A 631 11.81 8.72 15.77
C ALA A 631 11.42 9.39 14.46
N THR A 632 10.12 9.61 14.24
CA THR A 632 9.63 10.50 13.18
C THR A 632 8.43 11.30 13.67
N GLY A 633 8.24 12.50 13.11
CA GLY A 633 7.16 13.39 13.49
C GLY A 633 7.63 14.82 13.70
N PHE A 634 6.96 15.57 14.57
CA PHE A 634 7.28 16.96 14.88
C PHE A 634 8.46 17.09 15.85
N LEU A 635 9.68 16.86 15.34
CA LEU A 635 10.90 16.68 16.13
C LEU A 635 11.22 17.87 17.04
N ARG A 636 11.15 19.11 16.54
CA ARG A 636 11.36 20.32 17.35
C ARG A 636 10.39 20.42 18.52
N ALA A 637 9.11 20.14 18.29
CA ALA A 637 8.09 20.16 19.34
C ALA A 637 8.22 18.99 20.32
N ALA A 638 8.79 17.87 19.88
CA ALA A 638 9.10 16.74 20.74
C ALA A 638 10.25 17.05 21.72
N GLY A 639 11.18 17.94 21.36
CA GLY A 639 12.35 18.27 22.17
C GLY A 639 13.34 17.11 22.24
N ARG A 640 13.89 16.84 23.42
CA ARG A 640 14.79 15.70 23.64
C ARG A 640 14.01 14.38 23.58
N ILE A 641 14.43 13.49 22.69
CA ILE A 641 13.85 12.15 22.51
C ILE A 641 14.83 11.12 23.06
N GLU A 642 14.49 10.55 24.21
CA GLU A 642 15.33 9.57 24.91
C GLU A 642 14.88 8.13 24.57
N LEU A 643 15.77 7.33 23.97
CA LEU A 643 15.58 5.90 23.70
C LEU A 643 16.58 5.08 24.52
N ARG A 644 16.65 3.75 24.36
CA ARG A 644 17.50 2.91 25.22
C ARG A 644 18.99 3.28 25.11
N ASP A 645 19.53 3.28 23.90
CA ASP A 645 20.96 3.42 23.59
C ASP A 645 21.29 4.75 22.89
N VAL A 646 20.25 5.48 22.49
CA VAL A 646 20.38 6.72 21.70
C VAL A 646 19.49 7.82 22.28
N THR A 647 19.99 9.05 22.23
CA THR A 647 19.18 10.25 22.44
C THR A 647 19.24 11.14 21.20
N TRP A 648 18.09 11.67 20.78
CA TRP A 648 17.98 12.61 19.67
C TRP A 648 17.53 13.99 20.13
N GLU A 649 18.08 15.02 19.50
CA GLU A 649 17.64 16.42 19.61
C GLU A 649 17.64 17.02 18.20
N SER A 650 16.56 17.68 17.78
CA SER A 650 16.49 18.32 16.46
C SER A 650 15.65 19.58 16.49
N ASP A 651 16.15 20.62 15.81
CA ASP A 651 15.45 21.87 15.57
C ASP A 651 14.63 21.83 14.27
N ASN A 652 14.74 20.77 13.46
CA ASN A 652 13.83 20.59 12.32
C ASN A 652 12.40 20.45 12.83
N ARG A 653 11.49 21.17 12.18
CA ARG A 653 10.08 21.15 12.54
C ARG A 653 9.48 19.75 12.41
N PHE A 654 9.82 19.04 11.35
CA PHE A 654 9.34 17.69 11.04
C PHE A 654 10.44 16.88 10.37
N GLY A 655 10.53 15.58 10.67
CA GLY A 655 11.54 14.71 10.04
C GLY A 655 11.50 13.28 10.53
N ALA A 656 12.51 12.50 10.14
CA ALA A 656 12.76 11.16 10.61
C ALA A 656 14.24 11.02 11.03
N LEU A 657 14.50 10.26 12.08
CA LEU A 657 15.82 10.01 12.65
C LEU A 657 15.93 8.51 12.94
N LEU A 658 17.01 7.87 12.52
CA LEU A 658 17.23 6.45 12.73
C LEU A 658 18.71 6.17 12.99
N ALA A 659 19.00 5.44 14.06
CA ALA A 659 20.26 4.76 14.28
C ALA A 659 20.02 3.25 14.11
N ILE A 660 20.76 2.60 13.22
CA ILE A 660 20.60 1.17 12.94
C ILE A 660 21.95 0.47 12.83
N ALA A 661 22.07 -0.69 13.46
CA ALA A 661 23.28 -1.52 13.39
C ALA A 661 23.41 -2.19 12.01
N LEU A 662 24.58 -2.07 11.40
CA LEU A 662 24.92 -2.66 10.09
C LEU A 662 25.53 -4.06 10.20
N ASP A 663 25.88 -4.51 11.40
CA ASP A 663 26.61 -5.75 11.69
C ASP A 663 25.78 -6.82 12.43
N ASP A 664 24.46 -6.66 12.43
CA ASP A 664 23.49 -7.56 13.06
C ASP A 664 23.60 -7.71 14.59
N ARG A 665 24.29 -6.77 15.26
CA ARG A 665 24.40 -6.72 16.72
C ARG A 665 23.46 -5.65 17.32
N PRO A 666 23.07 -5.77 18.59
CA PRO A 666 22.42 -4.66 19.30
C PRO A 666 23.28 -3.38 19.24
N LEU A 667 22.66 -2.20 19.17
CA LEU A 667 23.37 -0.91 19.05
C LEU A 667 24.42 -0.71 20.15
N ALA A 668 24.12 -1.14 21.38
CA ALA A 668 25.03 -1.09 22.53
C ALA A 668 26.34 -1.88 22.33
N ALA A 669 26.35 -2.88 21.44
CA ALA A 669 27.48 -3.77 21.17
C ALA A 669 28.00 -3.71 19.73
N SER A 670 27.27 -3.03 18.84
CA SER A 670 27.59 -2.92 17.41
C SER A 670 28.93 -2.22 17.18
N GLY A 671 29.69 -2.73 16.22
CA GLY A 671 30.89 -2.11 15.68
C GLY A 671 30.61 -1.14 14.54
N ARG A 672 29.38 -1.12 13.99
CA ARG A 672 29.07 -0.32 12.81
C ARG A 672 27.61 0.12 12.79
N ILE A 673 27.37 1.42 12.87
CA ILE A 673 26.03 2.01 12.96
C ILE A 673 25.81 2.97 11.80
N LEU A 674 24.69 2.86 11.10
CA LEU A 674 24.18 3.88 10.19
C LEU A 674 23.28 4.83 10.98
N LEU A 675 23.64 6.11 10.99
CA LEU A 675 22.75 7.20 11.34
C LEU A 675 22.12 7.73 10.05
N GLN A 676 20.80 7.72 9.99
CA GLN A 676 20.03 8.18 8.85
C GLN A 676 19.08 9.30 9.29
N VAL A 677 19.05 10.37 8.51
CA VAL A 677 18.16 11.52 8.70
C VAL A 677 17.22 11.61 7.51
N GLY A 678 15.94 11.78 7.79
CA GLY A 678 14.91 12.13 6.83
C GLY A 678 14.45 13.56 7.08
N ALA A 679 14.49 14.38 6.05
CA ALA A 679 13.97 15.73 6.07
C ALA A 679 13.03 15.97 4.88
N MET A 680 12.31 17.08 4.89
CA MET A 680 11.40 17.43 3.80
C MET A 680 12.18 17.62 2.49
N ASP A 681 11.65 17.08 1.38
CA ASP A 681 12.16 17.34 0.03
C ASP A 681 11.14 18.04 -0.85
N ARG A 682 11.64 18.87 -1.76
CA ARG A 682 10.87 19.52 -2.84
C ARG A 682 11.79 19.78 -4.03
N PRO A 683 11.29 19.80 -5.28
CA PRO A 683 12.10 20.22 -6.43
C PRO A 683 12.57 21.68 -6.28
N THR A 684 13.72 22.02 -6.86
CA THR A 684 14.21 23.40 -6.93
C THR A 684 13.17 24.32 -7.57
N GLY A 685 12.89 25.46 -6.93
CA GLY A 685 11.91 26.43 -7.41
C GLY A 685 10.45 26.03 -7.19
N PHE A 686 10.18 25.01 -6.37
CA PHE A 686 8.82 24.73 -5.90
C PHE A 686 8.32 25.85 -4.98
N VAL A 687 7.10 26.33 -5.22
CA VAL A 687 6.49 27.44 -4.48
C VAL A 687 5.05 27.14 -4.16
N THR A 688 4.67 27.32 -2.89
CA THR A 688 3.28 27.36 -2.43
C THR A 688 2.95 28.70 -1.81
N GLU A 689 1.67 29.07 -1.82
CA GLU A 689 1.13 30.13 -0.96
C GLU A 689 0.17 29.52 0.07
N PRO A 690 0.21 29.97 1.34
CA PRO A 690 -0.71 29.47 2.35
C PRO A 690 -2.13 29.96 2.05
N VAL A 691 -3.12 29.07 2.22
CA VAL A 691 -4.53 29.39 2.05
C VAL A 691 -5.34 28.84 3.23
N LYS A 692 -6.37 29.57 3.63
CA LYS A 692 -7.30 29.13 4.67
C LYS A 692 -8.19 28.03 4.10
N LEU A 693 -8.15 26.84 4.69
CA LEU A 693 -9.01 25.71 4.31
C LEU A 693 -9.86 25.26 5.50
N GLY A 694 -11.18 25.26 5.30
CA GLY A 694 -12.11 24.62 6.23
C GLY A 694 -12.11 23.10 6.03
N TRP A 695 -11.82 22.35 7.08
CA TRP A 695 -11.87 20.88 7.07
C TRP A 695 -12.37 20.37 8.41
N GLN A 696 -13.31 19.40 8.40
CA GLN A 696 -13.91 18.84 9.61
C GLN A 696 -14.38 19.87 10.66
N GLY A 697 -14.97 20.99 10.21
CA GLY A 697 -15.53 22.02 11.08
C GLY A 697 -14.51 22.98 11.71
N ALA A 698 -13.25 22.94 11.29
CA ALA A 698 -12.21 23.88 11.73
C ALA A 698 -11.38 24.41 10.56
N ASP A 699 -10.67 25.52 10.80
CA ASP A 699 -9.85 26.19 9.81
C ASP A 699 -8.37 25.81 9.96
N TYR A 700 -7.77 25.36 8.85
CA TYR A 700 -6.37 24.96 8.77
C TYR A 700 -5.61 25.72 7.69
N THR A 701 -4.29 25.72 7.81
CA THR A 701 -3.38 26.20 6.78
C THR A 701 -3.19 25.13 5.71
N GLY A 702 -3.90 25.31 4.60
CA GLY A 702 -3.61 24.66 3.34
C GLY A 702 -2.59 25.42 2.50
N HIS A 703 -2.32 24.90 1.31
CA HIS A 703 -1.34 25.40 0.36
C HIS A 703 -1.94 25.39 -1.04
N ARG A 704 -1.72 26.47 -1.80
CA ARG A 704 -1.94 26.50 -3.25
C ARG A 704 -0.60 26.45 -3.97
N ILE A 705 -0.46 25.53 -4.93
CA ILE A 705 0.76 25.43 -5.74
C ILE A 705 0.86 26.60 -6.71
N LYS A 706 1.97 27.34 -6.65
CA LYS A 706 2.29 28.46 -7.56
C LYS A 706 3.34 28.07 -8.59
N ALA A 707 4.27 27.18 -8.23
CA ALA A 707 5.26 26.61 -9.13
C ALA A 707 5.59 25.18 -8.68
N THR A 708 5.73 24.26 -9.64
CA THR A 708 6.09 22.86 -9.37
C THR A 708 7.60 22.63 -9.27
N GLY A 709 8.42 23.59 -9.69
CA GLY A 709 9.88 23.47 -9.71
C GLY A 709 10.41 22.42 -10.70
N GLY A 710 11.69 22.09 -10.57
CA GLY A 710 12.40 21.07 -11.34
C GLY A 710 13.65 20.56 -10.60
N LEU A 711 14.42 19.68 -11.25
CA LEU A 711 15.69 19.19 -10.68
C LEU A 711 16.73 20.31 -10.49
N PRO A 712 17.68 20.16 -9.54
CA PRO A 712 17.79 19.05 -8.60
C PRO A 712 16.67 19.06 -7.55
N TRP A 713 16.44 17.92 -6.90
CA TRP A 713 15.67 17.92 -5.66
C TRP A 713 16.44 18.74 -4.61
N GLN A 714 15.71 19.43 -3.74
CA GLN A 714 16.29 20.11 -2.60
C GLN A 714 15.73 19.50 -1.32
N VAL A 715 16.60 19.33 -0.34
CA VAL A 715 16.27 18.73 0.95
C VAL A 715 16.49 19.76 2.03
N GLU A 716 15.58 19.83 2.99
CA GLU A 716 15.74 20.69 4.17
C GLU A 716 17.01 20.26 4.94
N ARG A 717 17.81 21.24 5.35
CA ARG A 717 19.05 21.03 6.08
C ARG A 717 18.76 20.39 7.42
N SER A 718 19.55 19.38 7.76
CA SER A 718 19.43 18.72 9.06
C SER A 718 19.99 19.60 10.16
N LEU A 719 19.17 19.88 11.16
CA LEU A 719 19.49 20.68 12.33
C LEU A 719 19.26 19.79 13.55
N GLY A 720 20.28 19.04 13.96
CA GLY A 720 20.14 18.16 15.11
C GLY A 720 21.43 17.50 15.56
N SER A 721 21.32 16.73 16.62
CA SER A 721 22.40 15.92 17.17
C SER A 721 21.88 14.60 17.69
N VAL A 722 22.79 13.65 17.78
CA VAL A 722 22.56 12.34 18.36
C VAL A 722 23.59 12.08 19.45
N VAL A 723 23.15 11.47 20.55
CA VAL A 723 24.04 10.94 21.58
C VAL A 723 23.97 9.42 21.53
N LEU A 724 25.11 8.77 21.31
CA LEU A 724 25.26 7.32 21.45
C LEU A 724 25.76 7.03 22.86
N LYS A 725 24.91 6.39 23.67
CA LYS A 725 25.18 6.17 25.09
C LYS A 725 26.27 5.11 25.28
N GLY A 726 27.21 5.38 26.19
CA GLY A 726 28.31 4.46 26.48
C GLY A 726 29.27 4.19 25.31
N ALA A 727 29.22 4.97 24.23
CA ALA A 727 29.96 4.68 23.00
C ALA A 727 31.41 5.22 22.99
N THR A 728 31.76 6.17 23.88
CA THR A 728 33.05 6.87 23.86
C THR A 728 34.24 5.93 23.86
N ALA A 729 34.27 4.94 24.77
CA ALA A 729 35.40 4.01 24.89
C ALA A 729 35.60 3.10 23.66
N ARG A 730 34.56 2.98 22.83
CA ARG A 730 34.56 2.15 21.62
C ARG A 730 34.69 2.99 20.35
N PHE A 731 34.52 4.30 20.39
CA PHE A 731 34.47 5.15 19.20
C PHE A 731 35.80 5.13 18.42
N THR A 732 35.71 4.85 17.12
CA THR A 732 36.85 4.86 16.21
C THR A 732 36.73 6.01 15.20
N SER A 733 35.61 6.09 14.49
CA SER A 733 35.40 7.11 13.45
C SER A 733 33.92 7.38 13.20
N ALA A 734 33.61 8.53 12.63
CA ALA A 734 32.32 8.79 12.00
C ALA A 734 32.56 9.41 10.62
N THR A 735 31.82 8.97 9.61
CA THR A 735 32.00 9.39 8.21
C THR A 735 30.66 9.78 7.60
N VAL A 736 30.56 11.03 7.15
CA VAL A 736 29.44 11.54 6.37
C VAL A 736 29.46 10.90 4.99
N LEU A 737 28.30 10.44 4.50
CA LEU A 737 28.17 9.87 3.16
C LEU A 737 27.52 10.84 2.17
N ASP A 738 27.73 10.58 0.88
CA ASP A 738 27.00 11.19 -0.21
C ASP A 738 25.63 10.50 -0.46
N GLU A 739 24.91 10.99 -1.47
CA GLU A 739 23.61 10.50 -1.91
C GLU A 739 23.65 9.04 -2.38
N ASN A 740 24.83 8.54 -2.76
CA ASN A 740 25.11 7.19 -3.23
C ASN A 740 25.75 6.31 -2.16
N LEU A 741 25.71 6.74 -0.88
CA LEU A 741 26.25 6.02 0.28
C LEU A 741 27.78 5.88 0.27
N ARG A 742 28.49 6.71 -0.49
CA ARG A 742 29.95 6.73 -0.55
C ARG A 742 30.53 7.70 0.48
N PRO A 743 31.73 7.44 1.01
CA PRO A 743 32.33 8.33 2.00
C PRO A 743 32.62 9.71 1.38
N ARG A 744 32.20 10.78 2.07
CA ARG A 744 32.37 12.17 1.64
C ARG A 744 33.35 12.92 2.54
N ALA A 745 33.16 12.87 3.86
CA ALA A 745 33.97 13.60 4.82
C ALA A 745 33.95 12.94 6.21
N PRO A 746 35.01 13.07 7.02
CA PRO A 746 34.97 12.68 8.42
C PRO A 746 34.03 13.59 9.22
N LEU A 747 33.40 13.05 10.26
CA LEU A 747 32.60 13.78 11.23
C LEU A 747 33.25 13.68 12.62
N VAL A 748 33.47 14.82 13.26
CA VAL A 748 34.05 14.85 14.61
C VAL A 748 32.96 14.66 15.65
N GLY A 749 33.11 13.63 16.49
CA GLY A 749 32.29 13.43 17.68
C GLY A 749 32.82 14.20 18.88
N ARG A 750 31.91 14.64 19.75
CA ARG A 750 32.21 15.25 21.04
C ARG A 750 31.98 14.21 22.13
N VAL A 751 33.00 13.98 22.96
CA VAL A 751 32.90 13.11 24.14
C VAL A 751 32.20 13.86 25.27
N GLU A 752 31.17 13.24 25.84
CA GLU A 752 30.40 13.72 27.00
C GLU A 752 30.39 12.62 28.07
N GLY A 753 31.47 12.50 28.83
CA GLY A 753 31.66 11.40 29.77
C GLY A 753 31.76 10.05 29.05
N SER A 754 30.85 9.11 29.36
CA SER A 754 30.75 7.83 28.67
C SER A 754 30.12 7.91 27.29
N ASP A 755 29.47 9.03 26.96
CA ASP A 755 28.59 9.14 25.81
C ASP A 755 29.26 9.92 24.67
N LEU A 756 28.90 9.57 23.43
CA LEU A 756 29.39 10.23 22.23
C LEU A 756 28.29 11.06 21.59
N ARG A 757 28.47 12.39 21.56
CA ARG A 757 27.58 13.31 20.84
C ARG A 757 28.10 13.57 19.43
N LEU A 758 27.25 13.40 18.42
CA LEU A 758 27.52 13.74 17.03
C LEU A 758 26.52 14.80 16.57
N LYS A 759 27.01 15.91 16.01
CA LYS A 759 26.17 16.88 15.31
C LYS A 759 25.84 16.32 13.93
N LEU A 760 24.56 16.25 13.57
CA LEU A 760 24.15 15.74 12.27
C LEU A 760 24.62 16.69 11.15
N PRO A 761 25.12 16.16 10.02
CA PRO A 761 25.57 16.98 8.91
C PRO A 761 24.39 17.71 8.28
N ALA A 762 24.52 19.03 8.07
CA ALA A 762 23.43 19.82 7.50
C ALA A 762 23.07 19.42 6.05
N GLU A 763 24.04 18.89 5.29
CA GLU A 763 23.93 18.58 3.85
C GLU A 763 24.19 17.09 3.55
N SER A 764 23.72 16.20 4.42
CA SER A 764 23.76 14.76 4.17
C SER A 764 22.66 14.06 4.97
N LEU A 765 22.16 12.95 4.41
CA LEU A 765 21.19 12.09 5.10
C LEU A 765 21.86 10.97 5.89
N TYR A 766 23.18 10.76 5.74
CA TYR A 766 23.81 9.54 6.24
C TYR A 766 25.15 9.79 6.91
N VAL A 767 25.35 9.13 8.04
CA VAL A 767 26.64 9.01 8.70
C VAL A 767 26.86 7.55 9.09
N VAL A 768 28.02 6.99 8.75
CA VAL A 768 28.45 5.69 9.29
C VAL A 768 29.37 5.95 10.47
N VAL A 769 29.03 5.36 11.61
CA VAL A 769 29.83 5.37 12.84
C VAL A 769 30.49 4.02 13.00
N GLU A 770 31.82 4.03 13.16
CA GLU A 770 32.60 2.83 13.44
C GLU A 770 33.05 2.81 14.89
N LEU A 771 32.80 1.68 15.53
CA LEU A 771 33.08 1.41 16.93
C LEU A 771 33.90 0.12 17.02
N ARG A 772 34.77 0.00 18.01
CA ARG A 772 35.29 -1.30 18.44
C ARG A 772 34.10 -2.15 18.92
N PRO A 773 33.92 -3.38 18.42
CA PRO A 773 32.88 -4.25 18.94
C PRO A 773 33.07 -4.45 20.44
N ALA A 774 31.98 -4.52 21.20
CA ALA A 774 32.09 -4.93 22.60
C ALA A 774 32.67 -6.37 22.64
N LYS A 775 33.55 -6.66 23.60
CA LYS A 775 33.94 -8.05 23.87
C LYS A 775 32.67 -8.81 24.22
N GLU A 776 32.40 -9.92 23.54
CA GLU A 776 31.33 -10.84 23.95
C GLU A 776 31.59 -11.20 25.42
N GLN A 777 30.60 -10.92 26.27
CA GLN A 777 30.61 -11.31 27.68
C GLN A 777 30.05 -12.71 27.81
#